data_AF-A0A4P9Y326-F1
#
_entry.id   AF-A0A4P9Y326-F1
#
_cell.length_a   1.000
_cell.length_b   1.000
_cell.length_c   1.000
_cell.angle_alpha   90.00
_cell.angle_beta   90.00
_cell.angle_gamma   90.00
#
_symmetry.space_group_name_H-M   'P 1'
#
loop_
_entity.id
_entity.type
_entity.pdbx_description
1 polymer ?
#
loop_
_entity_poly.entity_id
_entity_poly.type
_entity_poly.pdbx_seq_one_letter_code
_entity_poly.pdbx_strand_id
1 'polypeptide(L)'
;WTCPRNFGKAFQYYKSLADQWGNATAQHRLGVIYSFGFGPVEQDQGKSLLYYTFAAAGGDQQAQMTLSYKYLYGIGVPKDCEESVYHARDVADKAMEEFYSGPPGGKTLPRAKYRLSQEFGGAYGVDGHGREGGGEEDTLPEIIEYFRYTAERGDYMGNLVLGQVFYQGTPSIPANYPRARKHLLDTAELIFQRDGRKQKRDEALVEAAAQAAGLLGRMYYRGEGVKKDVEVARRWFLCAADEGNADGLYGLGDMYLTGANGIQDTDKAIRFLSKAASKGHVESLSTLGLMAFEARKDDEAMQWFTHAADKQDTQARYYLGEMYNEGWGAARSCPMAISHFTSVTESLDWSYSPIPKAYNAYRAGAHQTSALLYLISGEMGYEVGQANAAWLLDQGKSSTPSSSYIVLPEKALGLEKREREEFTLALWTRSGNQGSGESRVKAGDGHYWGKGTQVDVVKAAELYETAATHDLNPMAMWNLGWMHEHGIGVPQDLHLAKRYYDQTLSRMPDAHLPVSLSMMGLWVRWAWNWWRGEEVSRPHDFLHRTPSPPKKKYEEEEDGEEGKAEWDIGKQGERLEELGRRRKREEEEANGSQEGGEGGDDTGDGFWERGGGDGTMEETLEEGLVDSMIILLLCGLVAWMVYVRQLRVRGQ
;
A
#
# COMPACT_ATOMS: atom_id res chain seq x y z
N TRP A 1 -6.80 -9.11 30.56
CA TRP A 1 -5.33 -8.90 30.48
C TRP A 1 -4.73 -8.77 31.88
N THR A 2 -5.16 -9.60 32.84
CA THR A 2 -4.95 -9.38 34.28
C THR A 2 -3.91 -10.31 34.91
N CYS A 3 -3.41 -11.31 34.17
CA CYS A 3 -2.39 -12.24 34.67
C CYS A 3 -1.00 -11.86 34.14
N PRO A 4 0.07 -11.95 34.96
CA PRO A 4 1.43 -11.74 34.50
C PRO A 4 1.85 -12.80 33.50
N ARG A 5 2.65 -12.41 32.51
CA ARG A 5 3.09 -13.29 31.42
C ARG A 5 4.19 -14.23 31.90
N ASN A 6 4.08 -15.49 31.50
CA ASN A 6 5.07 -16.51 31.81
C ASN A 6 5.20 -17.48 30.63
N PHE A 7 6.25 -17.29 29.83
CA PHE A 7 6.53 -18.13 28.65
C PHE A 7 6.85 -19.57 29.02
N GLY A 8 7.47 -19.83 30.18
CA GLY A 8 7.75 -21.18 30.66
C GLY A 8 6.50 -21.99 30.96
N LYS A 9 5.53 -21.41 31.68
CA LYS A 9 4.23 -22.04 31.92
C LYS A 9 3.43 -22.20 30.64
N ALA A 10 3.44 -21.20 29.76
CA ALA A 10 2.77 -21.28 28.46
C ALA A 10 3.31 -22.45 27.62
N PHE A 11 4.64 -22.60 27.57
CA PHE A 11 5.29 -23.72 26.88
C PHE A 11 4.85 -25.07 27.45
N GLN A 12 4.85 -25.23 28.79
CA GLN A 12 4.40 -26.48 29.42
C GLN A 12 2.96 -26.82 29.08
N TYR A 13 2.05 -25.84 29.09
CA TYR A 13 0.65 -26.07 28.73
C TYR A 13 0.47 -26.42 27.26
N TYR A 14 1.09 -25.67 26.34
CA TYR A 14 0.99 -26.01 24.91
C TYR A 14 1.62 -27.36 24.60
N LYS A 15 2.74 -27.69 25.24
CA LYS A 15 3.38 -29.01 25.12
C LYS A 15 2.46 -30.12 25.61
N SER A 16 1.86 -29.97 26.78
CA SER A 16 0.89 -30.95 27.28
C SER A 16 -0.31 -31.10 26.34
N LEU A 17 -0.77 -30.00 25.74
CA LEU A 17 -1.91 -30.02 24.82
C LEU A 17 -1.58 -30.74 23.50
N ALA A 18 -0.38 -30.51 22.98
CA ALA A 18 0.13 -31.14 21.77
C ALA A 18 0.41 -32.63 21.99
N ASP A 19 1.07 -33.00 23.08
CA ASP A 19 1.50 -34.38 23.34
C ASP A 19 0.32 -35.30 23.72
N GLN A 20 -0.66 -34.79 24.49
CA GLN A 20 -1.77 -35.63 24.99
C GLN A 20 -2.94 -35.73 24.01
N TRP A 21 -3.31 -34.64 23.34
CA TRP A 21 -4.51 -34.59 22.50
C TRP A 21 -4.21 -34.31 21.02
N GLY A 22 -2.96 -34.06 20.65
CA GLY A 22 -2.63 -33.70 19.26
C GLY A 22 -3.28 -32.39 18.82
N ASN A 23 -3.50 -31.44 19.73
CA ASN A 23 -4.21 -30.20 19.41
C ASN A 23 -3.40 -29.36 18.40
N ALA A 24 -3.98 -29.15 17.22
CA ALA A 24 -3.31 -28.48 16.09
C ALA A 24 -2.90 -27.03 16.42
N THR A 25 -3.75 -26.26 17.09
CA THR A 25 -3.41 -24.88 17.50
C THR A 25 -2.31 -24.85 18.56
N ALA A 26 -2.27 -25.80 19.49
CA ALA A 26 -1.18 -25.91 20.46
C ALA A 26 0.14 -26.27 19.77
N GLN A 27 0.12 -27.20 18.80
CA GLN A 27 1.28 -27.52 17.97
C GLN A 27 1.75 -26.28 17.19
N HIS A 28 0.83 -25.51 16.59
CA HIS A 28 1.18 -24.25 15.93
C HIS A 28 1.87 -23.27 16.90
N ARG A 29 1.36 -23.10 18.12
CA ARG A 29 1.98 -22.23 19.14
C ARG A 29 3.37 -22.73 19.57
N LEU A 30 3.59 -24.04 19.65
CA LEU A 30 4.91 -24.61 19.89
C LEU A 30 5.86 -24.30 18.73
N GLY A 31 5.39 -24.40 17.49
CA GLY A 31 6.13 -23.99 16.30
C GLY A 31 6.61 -22.54 16.40
N VAL A 32 5.72 -21.61 16.75
CA VAL A 32 6.07 -20.20 16.98
C VAL A 32 7.13 -20.06 18.07
N ILE A 33 6.96 -20.76 19.20
CA ILE A 33 7.91 -20.71 20.32
C ILE A 33 9.30 -21.18 19.89
N TYR A 34 9.42 -22.27 19.12
CA TYR A 34 10.70 -22.74 18.59
C TYR A 34 11.25 -21.85 17.48
N SER A 35 10.40 -21.19 16.68
CA SER A 35 10.82 -20.27 15.60
C SER A 35 11.54 -19.05 16.16
N PHE A 36 11.08 -18.53 17.29
CA PHE A 36 11.63 -17.34 17.94
C PHE A 36 12.52 -17.62 19.15
N GLY A 37 12.54 -18.85 19.68
CA GLY A 37 13.27 -19.19 20.90
C GLY A 37 12.66 -18.57 22.16
N PHE A 38 11.33 -18.51 22.26
CA PHE A 38 10.68 -17.91 23.44
C PHE A 38 10.65 -18.84 24.66
N GLY A 39 10.95 -18.29 25.84
CA GLY A 39 10.80 -19.00 27.10
C GLY A 39 11.96 -19.94 27.40
N PRO A 40 11.73 -21.23 27.75
CA PRO A 40 12.78 -22.13 28.21
C PRO A 40 13.51 -22.86 27.08
N VAL A 41 13.27 -22.48 25.81
CA VAL A 41 13.81 -23.16 24.64
C VAL A 41 14.61 -22.21 23.76
N GLU A 42 15.69 -22.72 23.19
CA GLU A 42 16.46 -22.01 22.16
C GLU A 42 15.76 -22.07 20.80
N GLN A 43 16.16 -21.17 19.90
CA GLN A 43 15.66 -21.13 18.55
C GLN A 43 16.04 -22.41 17.78
N ASP A 44 15.06 -23.08 17.21
CA ASP A 44 15.24 -24.32 16.45
C ASP A 44 14.25 -24.36 15.27
N GLN A 45 14.74 -24.00 14.08
CA GLN A 45 13.92 -23.97 12.86
C GLN A 45 13.45 -25.36 12.43
N GLY A 46 14.21 -26.42 12.74
CA GLY A 46 13.83 -27.80 12.39
C GLY A 46 12.67 -28.29 13.25
N LYS A 47 12.72 -28.07 14.57
CA LYS A 47 11.57 -28.35 15.45
C LYS A 47 10.38 -27.46 15.14
N SER A 48 10.61 -26.18 14.86
CA SER A 48 9.58 -25.24 14.45
C SER A 48 8.80 -25.76 13.23
N LEU A 49 9.51 -26.15 12.18
CA LEU A 49 8.93 -26.75 10.98
C LEU A 49 8.15 -28.02 11.31
N LEU A 50 8.71 -28.93 12.11
CA LEU A 50 8.04 -30.17 12.51
C LEU A 50 6.67 -29.89 13.16
N TYR A 51 6.61 -28.97 14.13
CA TYR A 51 5.34 -28.62 14.78
C TYR A 51 4.35 -27.95 13.81
N TYR A 52 4.83 -27.09 12.90
CA TYR A 52 3.96 -26.50 11.88
C TYR A 52 3.39 -27.56 10.93
N THR A 53 4.18 -28.56 10.52
CA THR A 53 3.68 -29.66 9.66
C THR A 53 2.59 -30.49 10.34
N PHE A 54 2.75 -30.84 11.62
CA PHE A 54 1.70 -31.53 12.37
C PHE A 54 0.46 -30.67 12.58
N ALA A 55 0.64 -29.39 12.89
CA ALA A 55 -0.46 -28.44 13.05
C ALA A 55 -1.26 -28.27 11.74
N ALA A 56 -0.56 -28.14 10.62
CA ALA A 56 -1.18 -28.04 9.30
C ALA A 56 -1.92 -29.32 8.90
N ALA A 57 -1.35 -30.50 9.20
CA ALA A 57 -2.04 -31.78 9.02
C ALA A 57 -3.27 -31.93 9.93
N GLY A 58 -3.24 -31.30 11.11
CA GLY A 58 -4.38 -31.16 12.02
C GLY A 58 -5.40 -30.10 11.60
N GLY A 59 -5.20 -29.42 10.45
CA GLY A 59 -6.12 -28.43 9.88
C GLY A 59 -6.01 -27.02 10.45
N ASP A 60 -4.94 -26.67 11.19
CA ASP A 60 -4.72 -25.31 11.69
C ASP A 60 -4.35 -24.37 10.52
N GLN A 61 -5.27 -23.48 10.15
CA GLN A 61 -5.09 -22.54 9.04
C GLN A 61 -3.90 -21.59 9.23
N GLN A 62 -3.57 -21.23 10.49
CA GLN A 62 -2.42 -20.37 10.74
C GLN A 62 -1.11 -21.10 10.43
N ALA A 63 -0.99 -22.37 10.84
CA ALA A 63 0.17 -23.20 10.50
C ALA A 63 0.28 -23.44 8.99
N GLN A 64 -0.83 -23.66 8.28
CA GLN A 64 -0.85 -23.80 6.83
C GLN A 64 -0.32 -22.54 6.13
N MET A 65 -0.78 -21.35 6.55
CA MET A 65 -0.25 -20.07 6.04
C MET A 65 1.24 -19.91 6.36
N THR A 66 1.68 -20.25 7.57
CA THR A 66 3.11 -20.21 7.93
C THR A 66 3.96 -21.16 7.09
N LEU A 67 3.50 -22.39 6.82
CA LEU A 67 4.22 -23.30 5.93
C LEU A 67 4.26 -22.78 4.51
N SER A 68 3.13 -22.28 4.00
CA SER A 68 3.05 -21.70 2.66
C SER A 68 4.08 -20.57 2.49
N TYR A 69 4.16 -19.65 3.45
CA TYR A 69 5.14 -18.56 3.45
C TYR A 69 6.59 -19.07 3.55
N LYS A 70 6.85 -20.06 4.41
CA LYS A 70 8.20 -20.64 4.56
C LYS A 70 8.67 -21.32 3.28
N TYR A 71 7.82 -22.10 2.60
CA TYR A 71 8.17 -22.74 1.33
C TYR A 71 8.32 -21.74 0.18
N LEU A 72 7.49 -20.69 0.13
CA LEU A 72 7.58 -19.65 -0.88
C LEU A 72 8.94 -18.92 -0.85
N TYR A 73 9.39 -18.55 0.34
CA TYR A 73 10.63 -17.77 0.53
C TYR A 73 11.86 -18.61 0.88
N GLY A 74 11.69 -19.90 1.19
CA GLY A 74 12.77 -20.81 1.57
C GLY A 74 13.29 -20.56 3.00
N ILE A 75 12.41 -20.26 3.94
CA ILE A 75 12.77 -19.91 5.33
C ILE A 75 12.85 -21.18 6.17
N GLY A 76 14.06 -21.70 6.36
CA GLY A 76 14.29 -22.95 7.10
C GLY A 76 13.92 -24.22 6.32
N VAL A 77 13.55 -24.07 5.05
CA VAL A 77 13.21 -25.13 4.08
C VAL A 77 13.73 -24.75 2.70
N PRO A 78 13.98 -25.71 1.79
CA PRO A 78 14.16 -25.42 0.37
C PRO A 78 12.94 -24.69 -0.21
N LYS A 79 13.16 -23.81 -1.19
CA LYS A 79 12.06 -23.15 -1.88
C LYS A 79 11.27 -24.18 -2.68
N ASP A 80 9.96 -24.23 -2.44
CA ASP A 80 9.04 -25.09 -3.16
C ASP A 80 7.72 -24.33 -3.37
N CYS A 81 7.44 -23.99 -4.62
CA CYS A 81 6.23 -23.24 -4.95
C CYS A 81 4.98 -24.14 -4.88
N GLU A 82 5.11 -25.41 -5.24
CA GLU A 82 3.96 -26.33 -5.34
C GLU A 82 3.43 -26.68 -3.94
N GLU A 83 4.33 -26.97 -2.99
CA GLU A 83 3.95 -27.15 -1.59
C GLU A 83 3.37 -25.86 -0.97
N SER A 84 3.88 -24.69 -1.39
CA SER A 84 3.34 -23.40 -0.96
C SER A 84 1.91 -23.18 -1.45
N VAL A 85 1.64 -23.47 -2.73
CA VAL A 85 0.30 -23.41 -3.32
C VAL A 85 -0.63 -24.44 -2.69
N TYR A 86 -0.18 -25.66 -2.43
CA TYR A 86 -0.99 -26.69 -1.78
C TYR A 86 -1.57 -26.20 -0.43
N HIS A 87 -0.73 -25.62 0.42
CA HIS A 87 -1.19 -25.08 1.70
C HIS A 87 -2.03 -23.81 1.56
N ALA A 88 -1.65 -22.88 0.67
CA ALA A 88 -2.39 -21.64 0.47
C ALA A 88 -3.79 -21.88 -0.13
N ARG A 89 -3.89 -22.82 -1.07
CA ARG A 89 -5.15 -23.22 -1.70
C ARG A 89 -6.13 -23.80 -0.68
N ASP A 90 -5.69 -24.75 0.17
CA ASP A 90 -6.56 -25.33 1.20
C ASP A 90 -7.08 -24.28 2.21
N VAL A 91 -6.25 -23.27 2.55
CA VAL A 91 -6.71 -22.15 3.38
C VAL A 91 -7.69 -21.25 2.60
N ALA A 92 -7.40 -20.97 1.32
CA ALA A 92 -8.25 -20.17 0.46
C ALA A 92 -9.63 -20.81 0.26
N ASP A 93 -9.70 -22.13 0.05
CA ASP A 93 -10.93 -22.89 -0.09
C ASP A 93 -11.80 -22.74 1.16
N LYS A 94 -11.22 -22.99 2.35
CA LYS A 94 -11.91 -22.80 3.64
C LYS A 94 -12.37 -21.36 3.84
N ALA A 95 -11.57 -20.39 3.41
CA ALA A 95 -11.89 -18.97 3.53
C ALA A 95 -13.03 -18.56 2.58
N MET A 96 -13.05 -19.11 1.36
CA MET A 96 -14.13 -18.93 0.39
C MET A 96 -15.43 -19.62 0.85
N GLU A 97 -15.34 -20.81 1.45
CA GLU A 97 -16.49 -21.46 2.10
C GLU A 97 -17.07 -20.58 3.22
N GLU A 98 -16.21 -20.01 4.08
CA GLU A 98 -16.65 -19.07 5.12
C GLU A 98 -17.28 -17.80 4.49
N PHE A 99 -16.72 -17.29 3.39
CA PHE A 99 -17.29 -16.16 2.65
C PHE A 99 -18.69 -16.48 2.12
N TYR A 100 -18.88 -17.61 1.44
CA TYR A 100 -20.17 -18.00 0.87
C TYR A 100 -21.20 -18.46 1.91
N SER A 101 -20.78 -18.82 3.13
CA SER A 101 -21.69 -19.07 4.25
C SER A 101 -22.48 -17.82 4.69
N GLY A 102 -22.07 -16.65 4.22
CA GLY A 102 -22.72 -15.37 4.47
C GLY A 102 -24.04 -15.16 3.70
N PRO A 103 -24.62 -13.96 3.81
CA PRO A 103 -25.80 -13.57 3.01
C PRO A 103 -25.46 -13.51 1.50
N PRO A 104 -26.46 -13.42 0.61
CA PRO A 104 -26.25 -13.32 -0.85
C PRO A 104 -25.19 -12.27 -1.22
N GLY A 105 -24.22 -12.66 -2.06
CA GLY A 105 -23.03 -11.88 -2.36
C GLY A 105 -21.88 -12.03 -1.35
N GLY A 106 -21.95 -13.01 -0.44
CA GLY A 106 -20.90 -13.38 0.51
C GLY A 106 -20.81 -12.51 1.76
N LYS A 107 -20.05 -12.98 2.76
CA LYS A 107 -19.81 -12.28 4.03
C LYS A 107 -19.04 -10.97 3.82
N THR A 108 -19.34 -9.94 4.60
CA THR A 108 -18.60 -8.68 4.54
C THR A 108 -17.12 -8.92 4.86
N LEU A 109 -16.23 -8.40 4.01
CA LEU A 109 -14.79 -8.58 4.17
C LEU A 109 -14.31 -8.08 5.55
N PRO A 110 -13.29 -8.73 6.14
CA PRO A 110 -12.58 -8.21 7.31
C PRO A 110 -12.05 -6.79 7.06
N ARG A 111 -11.76 -6.07 8.16
CA ARG A 111 -11.22 -4.71 8.06
C ARG A 111 -9.83 -4.73 7.44
N ALA A 112 -9.54 -3.70 6.65
CA ALA A 112 -8.20 -3.46 6.12
C ALA A 112 -7.16 -3.46 7.26
N LYS A 113 -6.04 -4.13 7.01
CA LYS A 113 -4.93 -4.23 7.95
C LYS A 113 -4.09 -2.97 7.87
N TYR A 114 -3.78 -2.39 9.02
CA TYR A 114 -3.12 -1.09 9.10
C TYR A 114 -1.69 -1.22 9.64
N ARG A 115 -0.77 -0.42 9.08
CA ARG A 115 0.59 -0.29 9.60
C ARG A 115 0.61 0.71 10.74
N LEU A 116 0.96 0.28 11.94
CA LEU A 116 1.06 1.12 13.13
C LEU A 116 1.92 2.35 12.89
N SER A 117 3.00 2.23 12.11
CA SER A 117 3.88 3.35 11.78
C SER A 117 3.13 4.52 11.16
N GLN A 118 2.15 4.26 10.29
CA GLN A 118 1.38 5.29 9.58
C GLN A 118 0.54 6.16 10.53
N GLU A 119 0.11 5.64 11.70
CA GLU A 119 -0.59 6.44 12.73
C GLU A 119 0.30 7.56 13.32
N PHE A 120 1.61 7.48 13.09
CA PHE A 120 2.62 8.41 13.60
C PHE A 120 3.41 9.08 12.48
N GLY A 121 2.85 9.17 11.26
CA GLY A 121 3.52 9.72 10.07
C GLY A 121 4.55 8.78 9.41
N GLY A 122 4.57 7.53 9.85
CA GLY A 122 5.39 6.44 9.34
C GLY A 122 6.58 6.08 10.25
N ALA A 123 7.47 5.22 9.74
CA ALA A 123 8.49 4.54 10.54
C ALA A 123 9.62 5.47 11.00
N TYR A 124 9.66 6.68 10.46
CA TYR A 124 10.60 7.74 10.83
C TYR A 124 9.93 8.86 11.65
N GLY A 125 8.62 8.74 11.93
CA GLY A 125 7.82 9.76 12.60
C GLY A 125 7.09 10.67 11.62
N VAL A 126 6.46 11.71 12.16
CA VAL A 126 5.67 12.72 11.43
C VAL A 126 6.51 13.24 10.26
N ASP A 127 5.99 13.09 9.04
CA ASP A 127 6.53 13.59 7.76
C ASP A 127 7.68 12.79 7.09
N GLY A 128 7.99 11.58 7.55
CA GLY A 128 9.03 10.74 6.96
C GLY A 128 8.67 10.02 5.64
N HIS A 129 7.40 10.04 5.23
CA HIS A 129 6.92 9.34 4.02
C HIS A 129 6.22 10.29 3.09
N GLY A 130 6.74 10.42 1.87
CA GLY A 130 6.16 11.28 0.83
C GLY A 130 4.97 10.64 0.14
N ARG A 131 4.08 10.01 0.91
CA ARG A 131 2.70 9.84 0.47
C ARG A 131 1.97 11.08 0.92
N GLU A 132 1.35 11.75 -0.05
CA GLU A 132 0.17 12.57 0.18
C GLU A 132 -0.79 11.77 1.06
N GLY A 133 -0.74 12.09 2.34
CA GLY A 133 -1.54 11.53 3.41
C GLY A 133 -1.72 12.64 4.43
N GLY A 134 -2.24 13.76 3.92
CA GLY A 134 -2.82 14.84 4.70
C GLY A 134 -1.85 15.65 5.53
N GLY A 135 -1.36 16.75 4.94
CA GLY A 135 -0.90 17.87 5.75
C GLY A 135 -2.03 18.28 6.70
N GLU A 136 -1.73 18.46 7.99
CA GLU A 136 -2.69 19.00 8.98
C GLU A 136 -4.15 18.49 8.80
N GLU A 137 -4.37 17.19 8.60
CA GLU A 137 -5.69 16.68 8.19
C GLU A 137 -6.38 15.89 9.31
N ASP A 138 -7.59 16.36 9.64
CA ASP A 138 -8.58 15.79 10.54
C ASP A 138 -8.42 14.28 10.79
N THR A 139 -8.17 13.91 12.04
CA THR A 139 -8.24 12.51 12.46
C THR A 139 -9.58 11.92 12.02
N LEU A 140 -9.63 10.65 11.60
CA LEU A 140 -10.88 10.01 11.18
C LEU A 140 -12.10 10.25 12.11
N PRO A 141 -11.95 10.38 13.44
CA PRO A 141 -13.00 10.89 14.33
C PRO A 141 -13.50 12.31 14.04
N GLU A 142 -12.62 13.27 13.75
CA GLU A 142 -12.95 14.66 13.40
C GLU A 142 -13.69 14.73 12.06
N ILE A 143 -13.27 13.97 11.05
CA ILE A 143 -14.00 13.85 9.76
C ILE A 143 -15.44 13.35 10.00
N ILE A 144 -15.61 12.36 10.86
CA ILE A 144 -16.92 11.79 11.18
C ILE A 144 -17.76 12.78 11.99
N GLU A 145 -17.14 13.57 12.87
CA GLU A 145 -17.81 14.64 13.61
C GLU A 145 -18.27 15.75 12.68
N TYR A 146 -17.43 16.16 11.73
CA TYR A 146 -17.80 17.08 10.66
C TYR A 146 -19.03 16.59 9.89
N PHE A 147 -19.03 15.35 9.40
CA PHE A 147 -20.17 14.82 8.66
C PHE A 147 -21.43 14.64 9.51
N ARG A 148 -21.28 14.38 10.83
CA ARG A 148 -22.43 14.39 11.76
C ARG A 148 -23.03 15.77 11.87
N TYR A 149 -22.19 16.78 12.04
CA TYR A 149 -22.61 18.16 12.14
C TYR A 149 -23.32 18.64 10.86
N THR A 150 -22.81 18.29 9.67
CA THR A 150 -23.48 18.63 8.40
C THR A 150 -24.78 17.87 8.21
N ALA A 151 -24.82 16.58 8.56
CA ALA A 151 -26.04 15.77 8.50
C ALA A 151 -27.15 16.31 9.41
N GLU A 152 -26.82 16.79 10.63
CA GLU A 152 -27.78 17.41 11.55
C GLU A 152 -28.38 18.71 10.99
N ARG A 153 -27.66 19.40 10.10
CA ARG A 153 -28.16 20.58 9.38
C ARG A 153 -29.01 20.23 8.16
N GLY A 154 -29.21 18.94 7.88
CA GLY A 154 -30.00 18.47 6.75
C GLY A 154 -29.22 18.32 5.45
N ASP A 155 -27.88 18.28 5.51
CA ASP A 155 -27.07 17.97 4.33
C ASP A 155 -27.22 16.49 3.95
N TYR A 156 -27.61 16.24 2.69
CA TYR A 156 -27.82 14.90 2.17
C TYR A 156 -26.50 14.17 1.89
N MET A 157 -25.43 14.91 1.57
CA MET A 157 -24.10 14.34 1.36
C MET A 157 -23.51 13.84 2.67
N GLY A 158 -23.58 14.64 3.74
CA GLY A 158 -23.22 14.19 5.08
C GLY A 158 -23.97 12.91 5.51
N ASN A 159 -25.28 12.82 5.26
CA ASN A 159 -26.05 11.61 5.55
C ASN A 159 -25.61 10.41 4.70
N LEU A 160 -25.35 10.59 3.40
CA LEU A 160 -24.88 9.51 2.53
C LEU A 160 -23.53 8.96 3.00
N VAL A 161 -22.56 9.84 3.27
CA VAL A 161 -21.23 9.46 3.74
C VAL A 161 -21.30 8.75 5.08
N LEU A 162 -22.08 9.26 6.05
CA LEU A 162 -22.29 8.57 7.33
C LEU A 162 -22.97 7.22 7.14
N GLY A 163 -23.94 7.13 6.24
CA GLY A 163 -24.59 5.89 5.85
C GLY A 163 -23.59 4.83 5.37
N GLN A 164 -22.71 5.21 4.44
CA GLN A 164 -21.64 4.35 3.91
C GLN A 164 -20.62 3.96 5.00
N VAL A 165 -20.15 4.94 5.78
CA VAL A 165 -19.19 4.74 6.88
C VAL A 165 -19.74 3.79 7.94
N PHE A 166 -21.00 3.94 8.35
CA PHE A 166 -21.61 3.01 9.32
C PHE A 166 -21.95 1.66 8.68
N TYR A 167 -22.17 1.58 7.38
CA TYR A 167 -22.44 0.31 6.70
C TYR A 167 -21.17 -0.53 6.55
N GLN A 168 -20.07 0.06 6.06
CA GLN A 168 -18.78 -0.60 5.87
C GLN A 168 -17.98 -0.73 7.17
N GLY A 169 -18.07 0.28 8.04
CA GLY A 169 -17.22 0.45 9.21
C GLY A 169 -15.86 1.05 8.86
N THR A 170 -15.18 1.57 9.87
CA THR A 170 -13.80 2.07 9.78
C THR A 170 -12.90 1.35 10.79
N PRO A 171 -11.57 1.50 10.73
CA PRO A 171 -10.67 0.89 11.72
C PRO A 171 -11.07 1.22 13.16
N SER A 172 -11.45 2.47 13.42
CA SER A 172 -11.87 2.97 14.74
C SER A 172 -13.34 2.70 15.07
N ILE A 173 -14.23 2.66 14.07
CA ILE A 173 -15.69 2.54 14.30
C ILE A 173 -16.22 1.26 13.66
N PRO A 174 -16.76 0.31 14.45
CA PRO A 174 -17.39 -0.88 13.88
C PRO A 174 -18.61 -0.52 13.03
N ALA A 175 -18.89 -1.36 12.02
CA ALA A 175 -20.12 -1.29 11.25
C ALA A 175 -21.36 -1.31 12.19
N ASN A 176 -22.31 -0.44 11.91
CA ASN A 176 -23.56 -0.25 12.64
C ASN A 176 -24.72 -0.11 11.65
N TYR A 177 -25.26 -1.24 11.23
CA TYR A 177 -26.34 -1.30 10.23
C TYR A 177 -27.59 -0.49 10.61
N PRO A 178 -28.08 -0.48 11.87
CA PRO A 178 -29.23 0.36 12.23
C PRO A 178 -28.99 1.86 12.02
N ARG A 179 -27.81 2.38 12.36
CA ARG A 179 -27.45 3.78 12.13
C ARG A 179 -27.24 4.07 10.65
N ALA A 180 -26.56 3.18 9.94
CA ALA A 180 -26.39 3.26 8.50
C ALA A 180 -27.75 3.40 7.79
N ARG A 181 -28.68 2.49 8.11
CA ARG A 181 -30.04 2.50 7.54
C ARG A 181 -30.75 3.83 7.76
N LYS A 182 -30.63 4.41 8.95
CA LYS A 182 -31.29 5.68 9.28
C LYS A 182 -30.82 6.78 8.33
N HIS A 183 -29.51 7.00 8.26
CA HIS A 183 -28.94 8.04 7.40
C HIS A 183 -29.22 7.79 5.91
N LEU A 184 -29.16 6.53 5.46
CA LEU A 184 -29.47 6.17 4.08
C LEU A 184 -30.95 6.39 3.74
N LEU A 185 -31.88 6.10 4.66
CA LEU A 185 -33.31 6.40 4.49
C LEU A 185 -33.54 7.90 4.41
N ASP A 186 -32.93 8.67 5.32
CA ASP A 186 -33.06 10.13 5.36
C ASP A 186 -32.63 10.75 4.01
N THR A 187 -31.57 10.24 3.37
CA THR A 187 -31.14 10.68 2.02
C THR A 187 -32.07 10.17 0.91
N ALA A 188 -32.45 8.88 0.92
CA ALA A 188 -33.25 8.29 -0.16
C ALA A 188 -34.68 8.84 -0.21
N GLU A 189 -35.29 9.13 0.94
CA GLU A 189 -36.66 9.65 1.05
C GLU A 189 -36.81 11.09 0.52
N LEU A 190 -35.71 11.84 0.36
CA LEU A 190 -35.75 13.15 -0.29
C LEU A 190 -36.24 13.07 -1.75
N ILE A 191 -35.94 11.96 -2.42
CA ILE A 191 -36.21 11.76 -3.85
C ILE A 191 -37.27 10.67 -4.09
N PHE A 192 -37.18 9.54 -3.37
CA PHE A 192 -37.99 8.35 -3.58
C PHE A 192 -39.10 8.22 -2.52
N GLN A 193 -39.88 9.29 -2.32
CA GLN A 193 -41.03 9.28 -1.42
C GLN A 193 -42.02 8.17 -1.79
N ARG A 194 -42.75 7.65 -0.79
CA ARG A 194 -43.83 6.65 -0.98
C ARG A 194 -44.91 7.10 -1.96
N ASP A 195 -45.11 8.41 -2.10
CA ASP A 195 -46.01 9.01 -3.07
C ASP A 195 -45.18 9.51 -4.24
N GLY A 196 -45.26 8.83 -5.39
CA GLY A 196 -44.41 8.99 -6.58
C GLY A 196 -44.46 10.34 -7.31
N ARG A 197 -44.26 11.45 -6.59
CA ARG A 197 -44.13 12.80 -7.14
C ARG A 197 -42.67 13.07 -7.46
N LYS A 198 -42.35 13.11 -8.75
CA LYS A 198 -41.05 13.59 -9.25
C LYS A 198 -40.98 15.11 -9.05
N GLN A 199 -40.38 15.56 -7.94
CA GLN A 199 -40.02 16.97 -7.75
C GLN A 199 -38.97 17.38 -8.80
N LYS A 200 -38.77 18.68 -9.04
CA LYS A 200 -37.64 19.19 -9.82
C LYS A 200 -36.36 18.92 -9.02
N ARG A 201 -35.40 18.20 -9.60
CA ARG A 201 -34.29 17.57 -8.85
C ARG A 201 -32.95 18.14 -9.27
N ASP A 202 -32.12 18.46 -8.28
CA ASP A 202 -30.69 18.65 -8.49
C ASP A 202 -30.06 17.30 -8.84
N GLU A 203 -29.27 17.23 -9.91
CA GLU A 203 -28.68 16.00 -10.42
C GLU A 203 -27.85 15.27 -9.36
N ALA A 204 -27.02 16.01 -8.62
CA ALA A 204 -26.22 15.49 -7.52
C ALA A 204 -27.06 14.86 -6.39
N LEU A 205 -28.23 15.43 -6.10
CA LEU A 205 -29.15 14.86 -5.10
C LEU A 205 -29.79 13.57 -5.61
N VAL A 206 -30.12 13.48 -6.91
CA VAL A 206 -30.64 12.25 -7.51
C VAL A 206 -29.61 11.14 -7.44
N GLU A 207 -28.37 11.44 -7.79
CA GLU A 207 -27.28 10.49 -7.72
C GLU A 207 -27.05 10.00 -6.28
N ALA A 208 -26.96 10.92 -5.32
CA ALA A 208 -26.80 10.58 -3.90
C ALA A 208 -27.96 9.72 -3.38
N ALA A 209 -29.20 10.06 -3.73
CA ALA A 209 -30.37 9.26 -3.37
C ALA A 209 -30.37 7.89 -4.05
N ALA A 210 -29.91 7.78 -5.30
CA ALA A 210 -29.81 6.51 -6.02
C ALA A 210 -28.73 5.60 -5.40
N GLN A 211 -27.60 6.16 -4.97
CA GLN A 211 -26.58 5.43 -4.20
C GLN A 211 -27.16 4.94 -2.86
N ALA A 212 -27.88 5.81 -2.13
CA ALA A 212 -28.53 5.42 -0.88
C ALA A 212 -29.58 4.32 -1.10
N ALA A 213 -30.40 4.41 -2.16
CA ALA A 213 -31.37 3.41 -2.54
C ALA A 213 -30.72 2.06 -2.90
N GLY A 214 -29.60 2.07 -3.63
CA GLY A 214 -28.83 0.85 -3.95
C GLY A 214 -28.34 0.14 -2.69
N LEU A 215 -27.76 0.89 -1.74
CA LEU A 215 -27.32 0.36 -0.45
C LEU A 215 -28.48 -0.14 0.41
N LEU A 216 -29.60 0.58 0.46
CA LEU A 216 -30.81 0.12 1.15
C LEU A 216 -31.34 -1.19 0.54
N GLY A 217 -31.39 -1.28 -0.80
CA GLY A 217 -31.74 -2.51 -1.50
C GLY A 217 -30.84 -3.67 -1.08
N ARG A 218 -29.52 -3.44 -1.03
CA ARG A 218 -28.52 -4.41 -0.58
C ARG A 218 -28.77 -4.83 0.88
N MET A 219 -29.05 -3.89 1.79
CA MET A 219 -29.38 -4.18 3.19
C MET A 219 -30.61 -5.08 3.33
N TYR A 220 -31.71 -4.79 2.62
CA TYR A 220 -32.93 -5.61 2.65
C TYR A 220 -32.74 -6.98 1.98
N TYR A 221 -31.94 -7.05 0.92
CA TYR A 221 -31.63 -8.28 0.21
C TYR A 221 -30.79 -9.25 1.06
N ARG A 222 -29.81 -8.71 1.77
CA ARG A 222 -28.88 -9.46 2.63
C ARG A 222 -29.42 -9.67 4.05
N GLY A 223 -30.38 -8.85 4.50
CA GLY A 223 -30.89 -8.88 5.87
C GLY A 223 -29.95 -8.24 6.89
N GLU A 224 -29.15 -7.26 6.48
CA GLU A 224 -28.14 -6.60 7.32
C GLU A 224 -28.78 -5.43 8.08
N GLY A 225 -28.99 -5.59 9.40
CA GLY A 225 -29.66 -4.59 10.25
C GLY A 225 -31.17 -4.46 10.02
N VAL A 226 -31.75 -5.32 9.18
CA VAL A 226 -33.18 -5.41 8.86
C VAL A 226 -33.59 -6.86 8.67
N LYS A 227 -34.89 -7.15 8.81
CA LYS A 227 -35.42 -8.45 8.38
C LYS A 227 -35.30 -8.53 6.86
N LYS A 228 -34.73 -9.64 6.35
CA LYS A 228 -34.63 -9.89 4.91
C LYS A 228 -36.01 -9.78 4.25
N ASP A 229 -36.11 -8.95 3.23
CA ASP A 229 -37.32 -8.71 2.46
C ASP A 229 -36.96 -8.44 1.00
N VAL A 230 -37.16 -9.45 0.17
CA VAL A 230 -36.75 -9.44 -1.25
C VAL A 230 -37.60 -8.46 -2.07
N GLU A 231 -38.88 -8.26 -1.71
CA GLU A 231 -39.75 -7.33 -2.43
C GLU A 231 -39.41 -5.88 -2.13
N VAL A 232 -39.09 -5.57 -0.88
CA VAL A 232 -38.60 -4.24 -0.51
C VAL A 232 -37.23 -3.99 -1.13
N ALA A 233 -36.33 -4.97 -1.11
CA ALA A 233 -35.04 -4.87 -1.78
C ALA A 233 -35.19 -4.57 -3.28
N ARG A 234 -36.06 -5.32 -3.96
CA ARG A 234 -36.35 -5.13 -5.39
C ARG A 234 -36.84 -3.72 -5.70
N ARG A 235 -37.73 -3.15 -4.88
CA ARG A 235 -38.22 -1.78 -5.09
C ARG A 235 -37.10 -0.76 -5.00
N TRP A 236 -36.24 -0.87 -3.99
CA TRP A 236 -35.10 0.03 -3.84
C TRP A 236 -34.08 -0.13 -4.97
N PHE A 237 -33.80 -1.37 -5.38
CA PHE A 237 -32.94 -1.62 -6.54
C PHE A 237 -33.51 -1.06 -7.84
N LEU A 238 -34.83 -1.15 -8.06
CA LEU A 238 -35.50 -0.50 -9.20
C LEU A 238 -35.32 1.01 -9.16
N CYS A 239 -35.57 1.66 -8.01
CA CYS A 239 -35.37 3.10 -7.86
C CYS A 239 -33.93 3.51 -8.17
N ALA A 240 -32.95 2.75 -7.70
CA ALA A 240 -31.54 3.00 -7.98
C ALA A 240 -31.19 2.74 -9.46
N ALA A 241 -31.66 1.64 -10.03
CA ALA A 241 -31.38 1.25 -11.42
C ALA A 241 -32.03 2.17 -12.45
N ASP A 242 -33.19 2.76 -12.15
CA ASP A 242 -33.88 3.73 -13.02
C ASP A 242 -33.04 5.01 -13.21
N GLU A 243 -32.30 5.43 -12.17
CA GLU A 243 -31.32 6.52 -12.24
C GLU A 243 -29.93 6.01 -12.69
N GLY A 244 -29.83 4.72 -13.05
CA GLY A 244 -28.62 4.09 -13.55
C GLY A 244 -27.56 3.81 -12.48
N ASN A 245 -27.87 3.79 -11.19
CA ASN A 245 -26.90 3.45 -10.16
C ASN A 245 -26.38 2.01 -10.31
N ALA A 246 -25.08 1.82 -10.11
CA ALA A 246 -24.38 0.56 -10.36
C ALA A 246 -24.79 -0.56 -9.39
N ASP A 247 -24.94 -0.27 -8.09
CA ASP A 247 -25.43 -1.23 -7.08
C ASP A 247 -26.87 -1.67 -7.36
N GLY A 248 -27.73 -0.74 -7.79
CA GLY A 248 -29.10 -1.04 -8.20
C GLY A 248 -29.17 -2.01 -9.39
N LEU A 249 -28.39 -1.73 -10.43
CA LEU A 249 -28.28 -2.58 -11.61
C LEU A 249 -27.73 -3.97 -11.26
N TYR A 250 -26.68 -4.04 -10.44
CA TYR A 250 -26.12 -5.30 -9.97
C TYR A 250 -27.14 -6.09 -9.14
N GLY A 251 -27.81 -5.46 -8.18
CA GLY A 251 -28.82 -6.10 -7.34
C GLY A 251 -29.96 -6.71 -8.15
N LEU A 252 -30.46 -6.00 -9.17
CA LEU A 252 -31.45 -6.57 -10.10
C LEU A 252 -30.88 -7.74 -10.92
N GLY A 253 -29.66 -7.59 -11.43
CA GLY A 253 -28.96 -8.64 -12.18
C GLY A 253 -28.83 -9.93 -11.37
N ASP A 254 -28.35 -9.83 -10.14
CA ASP A 254 -28.21 -10.94 -9.20
C ASP A 254 -29.57 -11.57 -8.84
N MET A 255 -30.62 -10.76 -8.64
CA MET A 255 -31.96 -11.28 -8.38
C MET A 255 -32.53 -12.10 -9.55
N TYR A 256 -32.29 -11.68 -10.80
CA TYR A 256 -32.69 -12.45 -11.99
C TYR A 256 -31.81 -13.69 -12.21
N LEU A 257 -30.53 -13.63 -11.84
CA LEU A 257 -29.60 -14.76 -11.95
C LEU A 257 -29.97 -15.88 -10.97
N THR A 258 -30.19 -15.51 -9.71
CA THR A 258 -30.53 -16.43 -8.61
C THR A 258 -32.00 -16.84 -8.60
N GLY A 259 -32.87 -16.10 -9.30
CA GLY A 259 -34.33 -16.29 -9.25
C GLY A 259 -34.96 -15.81 -7.93
N ALA A 260 -34.26 -15.00 -7.13
CA ALA A 260 -34.73 -14.53 -5.83
C ALA A 260 -36.05 -13.72 -5.92
N ASN A 261 -36.28 -13.05 -7.05
CA ASN A 261 -37.51 -12.33 -7.37
C ASN A 261 -38.66 -13.24 -7.87
N GLY A 262 -38.50 -14.56 -7.79
CA GLY A 262 -39.46 -15.56 -8.29
C GLY A 262 -39.38 -15.83 -9.79
N ILE A 263 -38.46 -15.18 -10.52
CA ILE A 263 -38.26 -15.35 -11.97
C ILE A 263 -36.77 -15.44 -12.28
N GLN A 264 -36.30 -16.63 -12.64
CA GLN A 264 -34.94 -16.80 -13.13
C GLN A 264 -34.87 -16.46 -14.63
N ASP A 265 -34.04 -15.47 -14.99
CA ASP A 265 -33.85 -15.01 -16.37
C ASP A 265 -32.39 -14.60 -16.58
N THR A 266 -31.60 -15.53 -17.12
CA THR A 266 -30.15 -15.36 -17.32
C THR A 266 -29.83 -14.26 -18.33
N ASP A 267 -30.64 -14.10 -19.37
CA ASP A 267 -30.40 -13.09 -20.41
C ASP A 267 -30.63 -11.68 -19.88
N LYS A 268 -31.69 -11.49 -19.08
CA LYS A 268 -31.89 -10.23 -18.36
C LYS A 268 -30.80 -9.99 -17.33
N ALA A 269 -30.38 -11.04 -16.59
CA ALA A 269 -29.29 -10.93 -15.63
C ALA A 269 -28.01 -10.42 -16.29
N ILE A 270 -27.56 -11.05 -17.38
CA ILE A 270 -26.38 -10.61 -18.14
C ILE A 270 -26.51 -9.16 -18.58
N ARG A 271 -27.67 -8.74 -19.11
CA ARG A 271 -27.88 -7.33 -19.52
C ARG A 271 -27.72 -6.34 -18.37
N PHE A 272 -28.27 -6.65 -17.20
CA PHE A 272 -28.14 -5.78 -16.02
C PHE A 272 -26.71 -5.80 -15.46
N LEU A 273 -26.09 -6.98 -15.37
CA LEU A 273 -24.72 -7.14 -14.90
C LEU A 273 -23.71 -6.45 -15.82
N SER A 274 -23.81 -6.60 -17.15
CA SER A 274 -22.93 -5.91 -18.10
C SER A 274 -23.05 -4.39 -18.00
N LYS A 275 -24.27 -3.86 -17.79
CA LYS A 275 -24.46 -2.42 -17.54
C LYS A 275 -23.82 -1.99 -16.22
N ALA A 276 -23.98 -2.75 -15.15
CA ALA A 276 -23.32 -2.46 -13.87
C ALA A 276 -21.78 -2.50 -13.99
N ALA A 277 -21.26 -3.49 -14.72
CA ALA A 277 -19.84 -3.64 -15.00
C ALA A 277 -19.27 -2.45 -15.80
N SER A 278 -20.00 -1.96 -16.83
CA SER A 278 -19.60 -0.76 -17.57
C SER A 278 -19.57 0.52 -16.72
N LYS A 279 -20.33 0.53 -15.62
CA LYS A 279 -20.30 1.60 -14.59
C LYS A 279 -19.28 1.35 -13.48
N GLY A 280 -18.45 0.33 -13.65
CA GLY A 280 -17.35 0.03 -12.74
C GLY A 280 -17.69 -0.90 -11.57
N HIS A 281 -18.91 -1.44 -11.46
CA HIS A 281 -19.31 -2.34 -10.36
C HIS A 281 -18.45 -3.61 -10.34
N VAL A 282 -17.73 -3.82 -9.24
CA VAL A 282 -16.69 -4.84 -9.14
C VAL A 282 -17.28 -6.25 -9.08
N GLU A 283 -18.27 -6.49 -8.22
CA GLU A 283 -18.87 -7.82 -8.08
C GLU A 283 -19.65 -8.26 -9.33
N SER A 284 -20.00 -7.32 -10.20
CA SER A 284 -20.64 -7.64 -11.48
C SER A 284 -19.65 -8.28 -12.45
N LEU A 285 -18.40 -7.79 -12.45
CA LEU A 285 -17.32 -8.34 -13.26
C LEU A 285 -17.01 -9.77 -12.83
N SER A 286 -16.90 -10.04 -11.52
CA SER A 286 -16.61 -11.38 -11.02
C SER A 286 -17.79 -12.34 -11.22
N THR A 287 -19.03 -11.86 -11.14
CA THR A 287 -20.22 -12.68 -11.47
C THR A 287 -20.25 -13.04 -12.95
N LEU A 288 -20.00 -12.08 -13.86
CA LEU A 288 -19.90 -12.35 -15.29
C LEU A 288 -18.74 -13.31 -15.63
N GLY A 289 -17.60 -13.14 -14.96
CA GLY A 289 -16.46 -14.05 -15.07
C GLY A 289 -16.81 -15.48 -14.62
N LEU A 290 -17.53 -15.62 -13.50
CA LEU A 290 -18.01 -16.92 -13.04
C LEU A 290 -18.97 -17.58 -14.04
N MET A 291 -19.91 -16.82 -14.61
CA MET A 291 -20.80 -17.34 -15.64
C MET A 291 -20.04 -17.82 -16.89
N ALA A 292 -19.03 -17.06 -17.33
CA ALA A 292 -18.18 -17.45 -18.45
C ALA A 292 -17.35 -18.70 -18.12
N PHE A 293 -16.84 -18.79 -16.90
CA PHE A 293 -16.05 -19.91 -16.40
C PHE A 293 -16.88 -21.21 -16.34
N GLU A 294 -18.10 -21.15 -15.80
CA GLU A 294 -19.04 -22.27 -15.78
C GLU A 294 -19.44 -22.71 -17.20
N ALA A 295 -19.55 -21.75 -18.13
CA ALA A 295 -19.79 -22.01 -19.54
C ALA A 295 -18.57 -22.54 -20.32
N ARG A 296 -17.44 -22.82 -19.63
CA ARG A 296 -16.17 -23.29 -20.24
C ARG A 296 -15.60 -22.34 -21.27
N LYS A 297 -15.81 -21.03 -21.08
CA LYS A 297 -15.21 -19.97 -21.87
C LYS A 297 -14.04 -19.36 -21.11
N ASP A 298 -12.98 -20.14 -20.96
CA ASP A 298 -11.87 -19.81 -20.07
C ASP A 298 -11.18 -18.48 -20.45
N ASP A 299 -11.06 -18.17 -21.74
CA ASP A 299 -10.47 -16.91 -22.22
C ASP A 299 -11.31 -15.68 -21.83
N GLU A 300 -12.64 -15.75 -22.00
CA GLU A 300 -13.56 -14.68 -21.59
C GLU A 300 -13.55 -14.54 -20.05
N ALA A 301 -13.58 -15.66 -19.33
CA ALA A 301 -13.54 -15.68 -17.86
C ALA A 301 -12.26 -15.04 -17.31
N MET A 302 -11.11 -15.34 -17.91
CA MET A 302 -9.82 -14.78 -17.51
C MET A 302 -9.78 -13.26 -17.68
N GLN A 303 -10.36 -12.72 -18.75
CA GLN A 303 -10.45 -11.27 -18.96
C GLN A 303 -11.33 -10.59 -17.90
N TRP A 304 -12.49 -11.17 -17.60
CA TRP A 304 -13.37 -10.63 -16.57
C TRP A 304 -12.74 -10.68 -15.19
N PHE A 305 -12.11 -11.81 -14.85
CA PHE A 305 -11.47 -11.95 -13.54
C PHE A 305 -10.22 -11.08 -13.39
N THR A 306 -9.39 -10.92 -14.43
CA THR A 306 -8.23 -10.00 -14.36
C THR A 306 -8.71 -8.57 -14.11
N HIS A 307 -9.73 -8.11 -14.85
CA HIS A 307 -10.29 -6.78 -14.65
C HIS A 307 -10.92 -6.58 -13.26
N ALA A 308 -11.55 -7.62 -12.70
CA ALA A 308 -12.08 -7.59 -11.34
C ALA A 308 -10.96 -7.63 -10.28
N ALA A 309 -9.90 -8.41 -10.50
CA ALA A 309 -8.76 -8.55 -9.59
C ALA A 309 -7.92 -7.27 -9.50
N ASP A 310 -7.82 -6.50 -10.60
CA ASP A 310 -7.23 -5.15 -10.61
C ASP A 310 -7.96 -4.20 -9.66
N LYS A 311 -9.29 -4.36 -9.57
CA LYS A 311 -10.16 -3.63 -8.62
C LYS A 311 -10.25 -4.28 -7.24
N GLN A 312 -9.34 -5.20 -6.96
CA GLN A 312 -9.22 -5.90 -5.69
C GLN A 312 -10.36 -6.84 -5.31
N ASP A 313 -11.10 -7.34 -6.30
CA ASP A 313 -12.12 -8.36 -6.05
C ASP A 313 -11.50 -9.67 -5.55
N THR A 314 -11.93 -10.12 -4.38
CA THR A 314 -11.35 -11.31 -3.76
C THR A 314 -11.84 -12.59 -4.42
N GLN A 315 -13.09 -12.64 -4.87
CA GLN A 315 -13.66 -13.78 -5.56
C GLN A 315 -12.97 -14.02 -6.91
N ALA A 316 -12.76 -12.97 -7.70
CA ALA A 316 -12.04 -13.06 -8.97
C ALA A 316 -10.60 -13.55 -8.80
N ARG A 317 -9.89 -13.06 -7.75
CA ARG A 317 -8.54 -13.53 -7.44
C ARG A 317 -8.51 -15.02 -7.11
N TYR A 318 -9.50 -15.53 -6.37
CA TYR A 318 -9.59 -16.97 -6.09
C TYR A 318 -9.69 -17.78 -7.39
N TYR A 319 -10.60 -17.41 -8.30
CA TYR A 319 -10.74 -18.11 -9.58
C TYR A 319 -9.52 -17.94 -10.48
N LEU A 320 -8.85 -16.79 -10.51
CA LEU A 320 -7.55 -16.65 -11.20
C LEU A 320 -6.49 -17.57 -10.61
N GLY A 321 -6.44 -17.71 -9.29
CA GLY A 321 -5.55 -18.65 -8.60
C GLY A 321 -5.77 -20.08 -9.09
N GLU A 322 -7.02 -20.53 -9.13
CA GLU A 322 -7.41 -21.85 -9.65
C GLU A 322 -7.04 -22.00 -11.14
N MET A 323 -7.36 -21.01 -11.97
CA MET A 323 -7.05 -21.03 -13.41
C MET A 323 -5.55 -21.11 -13.68
N TYR A 324 -4.71 -20.36 -12.95
CA TYR A 324 -3.25 -20.45 -13.07
C TYR A 324 -2.67 -21.74 -12.46
N ASN A 325 -3.32 -22.32 -11.45
CA ASN A 325 -2.87 -23.57 -10.83
C ASN A 325 -3.13 -24.77 -11.76
N GLU A 326 -4.32 -24.82 -12.36
CA GLU A 326 -4.75 -25.93 -13.23
C GLU A 326 -4.35 -25.71 -14.71
N GLY A 327 -4.12 -24.46 -15.12
CA GLY A 327 -3.77 -24.08 -16.50
C GLY A 327 -4.99 -23.93 -17.42
N TRP A 328 -6.08 -23.35 -16.91
CA TRP A 328 -7.28 -23.03 -17.71
C TRP A 328 -7.18 -21.61 -18.29
N GLY A 329 -7.35 -21.46 -19.60
CA GLY A 329 -7.23 -20.17 -20.31
C GLY A 329 -5.81 -19.56 -20.37
N ALA A 330 -4.90 -19.98 -19.50
CA ALA A 330 -3.47 -19.64 -19.55
C ALA A 330 -2.59 -20.83 -19.18
N ALA A 331 -1.30 -20.73 -19.49
CA ALA A 331 -0.33 -21.72 -19.05
C ALA A 331 -0.25 -21.76 -17.51
N ARG A 332 -0.11 -22.97 -16.95
CA ARG A 332 0.08 -23.16 -15.51
C ARG A 332 1.25 -22.32 -15.01
N SER A 333 1.02 -21.54 -13.96
CA SER A 333 2.01 -20.65 -13.36
C SER A 333 1.85 -20.65 -11.84
N CYS A 334 2.72 -21.40 -11.18
CA CYS A 334 2.72 -21.47 -9.72
C CYS A 334 2.94 -20.10 -9.04
N PRO A 335 3.88 -19.23 -9.50
CA PRO A 335 4.06 -17.89 -8.90
C PRO A 335 2.82 -17.00 -9.02
N MET A 336 2.07 -17.11 -10.11
CA MET A 336 0.81 -16.36 -10.27
C MET A 336 -0.28 -16.93 -9.36
N ALA A 337 -0.41 -18.26 -9.31
CA ALA A 337 -1.38 -18.94 -8.45
C ALA A 337 -1.17 -18.58 -6.98
N ILE A 338 0.05 -18.70 -6.45
CA ILE A 338 0.34 -18.38 -5.05
C ILE A 338 0.10 -16.91 -4.72
N SER A 339 0.41 -15.98 -5.63
CA SER A 339 0.16 -14.55 -5.45
C SER A 339 -1.34 -14.29 -5.25
N HIS A 340 -2.18 -14.88 -6.09
CA HIS A 340 -3.62 -14.77 -5.98
C HIS A 340 -4.20 -15.45 -4.74
N PHE A 341 -3.80 -16.70 -4.43
CA PHE A 341 -4.25 -17.39 -3.21
C PHE A 341 -3.80 -16.68 -1.94
N THR A 342 -2.57 -16.15 -1.91
CA THR A 342 -2.09 -15.34 -0.79
C THR A 342 -2.97 -14.12 -0.63
N SER A 343 -3.24 -13.37 -1.71
CA SER A 343 -4.14 -12.22 -1.64
C SER A 343 -5.54 -12.59 -1.09
N VAL A 344 -6.10 -13.74 -1.48
CA VAL A 344 -7.40 -14.23 -0.98
C VAL A 344 -7.35 -14.57 0.50
N THR A 345 -6.39 -15.39 0.92
CA THR A 345 -6.21 -15.79 2.33
C THR A 345 -5.86 -14.60 3.23
N GLU A 346 -5.20 -13.57 2.70
CA GLU A 346 -4.99 -12.34 3.45
C GLU A 346 -6.25 -11.46 3.51
N SER A 347 -7.09 -11.48 2.49
CA SER A 347 -8.31 -10.69 2.47
C SER A 347 -9.43 -11.34 3.29
N LEU A 348 -9.48 -12.68 3.36
CA LEU A 348 -10.59 -13.46 3.96
C LEU A 348 -10.21 -14.14 5.29
N ASP A 349 -9.60 -13.42 6.22
CA ASP A 349 -8.98 -13.99 7.42
C ASP A 349 -9.80 -13.86 8.73
N TRP A 350 -11.14 -13.87 8.67
CA TRP A 350 -12.01 -13.61 9.84
C TRP A 350 -11.69 -14.46 11.08
N SER A 351 -11.48 -15.76 10.89
CA SER A 351 -11.41 -16.75 11.96
C SER A 351 -10.01 -16.88 12.56
N TYR A 352 -8.98 -16.79 11.74
CA TYR A 352 -7.60 -17.10 12.12
C TYR A 352 -6.66 -15.89 12.18
N SER A 353 -7.04 -14.68 11.76
CA SER A 353 -6.15 -13.51 11.81
C SER A 353 -5.79 -13.05 13.23
N PRO A 354 -4.50 -12.89 13.58
CA PRO A 354 -4.11 -12.26 14.85
C PRO A 354 -4.12 -10.73 14.80
N ILE A 355 -4.12 -10.11 13.61
CA ILE A 355 -3.87 -8.68 13.42
C ILE A 355 -4.90 -7.77 14.11
N PRO A 356 -6.22 -7.98 13.98
CA PRO A 356 -7.20 -7.12 14.67
C PRO A 356 -7.06 -7.19 16.20
N LYS A 357 -6.73 -8.38 16.73
CA LYS A 357 -6.47 -8.57 18.16
C LYS A 357 -5.18 -7.84 18.58
N ALA A 358 -4.14 -7.85 17.74
CA ALA A 358 -2.88 -7.15 17.96
C ALA A 358 -3.06 -5.63 17.99
N TYR A 359 -3.90 -5.09 17.11
CA TYR A 359 -4.23 -3.67 17.06
C TYR A 359 -5.04 -3.24 18.29
N ASN A 360 -6.09 -3.98 18.65
CA ASN A 360 -6.87 -3.69 19.85
C ASN A 360 -6.02 -3.77 21.13
N ALA A 361 -5.09 -4.72 21.19
CA ALA A 361 -4.11 -4.83 22.27
C ALA A 361 -3.19 -3.61 22.37
N TYR A 362 -2.75 -3.11 21.22
CA TYR A 362 -1.91 -1.91 21.14
C TYR A 362 -2.66 -0.68 21.66
N ARG A 363 -3.89 -0.44 21.17
CA ARG A 363 -4.75 0.67 21.61
C ARG A 363 -5.09 0.60 23.09
N ALA A 364 -5.16 -0.61 23.66
CA ALA A 364 -5.35 -0.82 25.10
C ALA A 364 -4.07 -0.63 25.94
N GLY A 365 -2.95 -0.20 25.35
CA GLY A 365 -1.66 -0.01 26.02
C GLY A 365 -0.91 -1.31 26.33
N ALA A 366 -1.40 -2.46 25.85
CA ALA A 366 -0.82 -3.76 26.12
C ALA A 366 0.20 -4.16 25.04
N HIS A 367 1.23 -3.32 24.89
CA HIS A 367 2.22 -3.37 23.81
C HIS A 367 2.93 -4.73 23.68
N GLN A 368 3.19 -5.42 24.79
CA GLN A 368 3.88 -6.71 24.73
C GLN A 368 3.03 -7.80 24.04
N THR A 369 1.71 -7.78 24.17
CA THR A 369 0.86 -8.74 23.46
C THR A 369 0.61 -8.33 22.04
N SER A 370 0.52 -7.02 21.80
CA SER A 370 0.51 -6.52 20.45
C SER A 370 1.74 -7.00 19.67
N ALA A 371 2.94 -6.82 20.23
CA ALA A 371 4.19 -7.29 19.65
C ALA A 371 4.18 -8.81 19.39
N LEU A 372 3.77 -9.62 20.37
CA LEU A 372 3.70 -11.08 20.19
C LEU A 372 2.71 -11.49 19.09
N LEU A 373 1.53 -10.85 19.04
CA LEU A 373 0.53 -11.16 18.02
C LEU A 373 0.99 -10.72 16.63
N TYR A 374 1.67 -9.58 16.51
CA TYR A 374 2.28 -9.16 15.24
C TYR A 374 3.43 -10.07 14.81
N LEU A 375 4.23 -10.59 15.74
CA LEU A 375 5.26 -11.59 15.44
C LEU A 375 4.64 -12.89 14.92
N ILE A 376 3.55 -13.36 15.52
CA ILE A 376 2.78 -14.52 15.02
C ILE A 376 2.25 -14.23 13.62
N SER A 377 1.63 -13.06 13.40
CA SER A 377 1.17 -12.65 12.07
C SER A 377 2.32 -12.59 11.06
N GLY A 378 3.50 -12.11 11.47
CA GLY A 378 4.66 -12.02 10.60
C GLY A 378 5.24 -13.38 10.20
N GLU A 379 5.17 -14.39 11.08
CA GLU A 379 5.51 -15.79 10.75
C GLU A 379 4.48 -16.44 9.82
N MET A 380 3.22 -15.99 9.83
CA MET A 380 2.22 -16.41 8.85
C MET A 380 2.44 -15.79 7.46
N GLY A 381 3.35 -14.81 7.35
CA GLY A 381 3.69 -14.15 6.09
C GLY A 381 3.13 -12.74 5.93
N TYR A 382 2.23 -12.28 6.78
CA TYR A 382 1.61 -10.96 6.65
C TYR A 382 2.66 -9.83 6.68
N GLU A 383 2.80 -9.09 5.57
CA GLU A 383 3.69 -7.94 5.46
C GLU A 383 3.44 -6.92 6.57
N VAL A 384 2.18 -6.50 6.75
CA VAL A 384 1.77 -5.56 7.80
C VAL A 384 2.12 -6.07 9.20
N GLY A 385 2.04 -7.39 9.42
CA GLY A 385 2.44 -8.02 10.67
C GLY A 385 3.94 -7.89 10.93
N GLN A 386 4.75 -8.14 9.89
CA GLN A 386 6.21 -8.00 9.95
C GLN A 386 6.63 -6.55 10.20
N ALA A 387 6.08 -5.60 9.43
CA ALA A 387 6.33 -4.18 9.59
C ALA A 387 5.95 -3.68 11.00
N ASN A 388 4.78 -4.06 11.51
CA ASN A 388 4.31 -3.63 12.83
C ASN A 388 5.14 -4.24 13.96
N ALA A 389 5.52 -5.52 13.83
CA ALA A 389 6.41 -6.17 14.79
C ALA A 389 7.78 -5.49 14.80
N ALA A 390 8.37 -5.25 13.62
CA ALA A 390 9.66 -4.58 13.48
C ALA A 390 9.61 -3.17 14.08
N TRP A 391 8.59 -2.37 13.72
CA TRP A 391 8.42 -1.02 14.23
C TRP A 391 8.31 -0.97 15.75
N LEU A 392 7.56 -1.89 16.37
CA LEU A 392 7.47 -2.00 17.83
C LEU A 392 8.83 -2.34 18.46
N LEU A 393 9.61 -3.22 17.85
CA LEU A 393 10.92 -3.62 18.36
C LEU A 393 11.99 -2.55 18.16
N ASP A 394 11.86 -1.70 17.12
CA ASP A 394 12.84 -0.70 16.67
C ASP A 394 12.77 0.65 17.42
N GLN A 395 11.82 0.88 18.33
CA GLN A 395 11.64 2.16 19.07
C GLN A 395 12.79 2.51 20.06
N GLY A 396 13.99 1.98 19.86
CA GLY A 396 15.18 2.28 20.65
C GLY A 396 15.79 3.64 20.33
N LYS A 397 15.45 4.65 21.16
CA LYS A 397 16.15 5.93 21.40
C LYS A 397 16.43 6.78 20.14
N SER A 398 15.56 7.76 19.89
CA SER A 398 15.99 8.99 19.22
C SER A 398 17.18 9.59 19.99
N SER A 399 18.18 10.13 19.27
CA SER A 399 19.34 10.79 19.88
C SER A 399 18.96 11.98 20.77
N THR A 400 17.73 12.48 20.64
CA THR A 400 17.10 13.45 21.54
C THR A 400 16.20 12.74 22.58
N PRO A 401 16.37 12.99 23.89
CA PRO A 401 15.64 12.28 24.96
C PRO A 401 14.11 12.48 25.00
N SER A 402 13.56 13.37 24.19
CA SER A 402 12.19 13.88 24.34
C SER A 402 11.15 13.31 23.35
N SER A 403 11.55 12.44 22.41
CA SER A 403 10.66 11.94 21.34
C SER A 403 10.46 10.41 21.34
N SER A 404 10.67 9.74 22.49
CA SER A 404 10.38 8.31 22.60
C SER A 404 8.91 8.09 22.92
N TYR A 405 8.07 7.87 21.91
CA TYR A 405 6.62 7.72 22.13
C TYR A 405 6.23 6.37 22.75
N ILE A 406 7.02 5.30 22.57
CA ILE A 406 6.73 3.97 23.12
C ILE A 406 8.04 3.21 23.41
N VAL A 407 8.40 3.03 24.67
CA VAL A 407 9.49 2.11 25.04
C VAL A 407 8.87 0.76 25.39
N LEU A 408 8.91 -0.20 24.46
CA LEU A 408 8.79 -1.60 24.85
C LEU A 408 9.98 -1.91 25.76
N PRO A 409 9.78 -2.27 27.05
CA PRO A 409 10.89 -2.52 27.95
C PRO A 409 11.88 -3.49 27.32
N GLU A 410 13.20 -3.23 27.44
CA GLU A 410 14.24 -4.08 26.86
C GLU A 410 14.10 -5.56 27.28
N LYS A 411 13.43 -5.84 28.40
CA LYS A 411 13.15 -7.19 28.92
C LYS A 411 11.74 -7.73 28.63
N ALA A 412 10.90 -7.00 27.90
CA ALA A 412 9.48 -7.32 27.71
C ALA A 412 9.19 -8.64 26.97
N LEU A 413 10.08 -9.03 26.07
CA LEU A 413 10.04 -10.30 25.33
C LEU A 413 11.11 -11.30 25.79
N GLY A 414 11.95 -10.92 26.77
CA GLY A 414 13.09 -11.73 27.20
C GLY A 414 14.30 -11.74 26.25
N LEU A 415 14.26 -10.96 25.17
CA LEU A 415 15.32 -10.86 24.17
C LEU A 415 16.44 -9.92 24.61
N GLU A 416 17.68 -10.31 24.40
CA GLU A 416 18.82 -9.40 24.53
C GLU A 416 18.77 -8.30 23.45
N LYS A 417 19.50 -7.19 23.67
CA LYS A 417 19.53 -6.07 22.72
C LYS A 417 19.96 -6.53 21.32
N ARG A 418 21.01 -7.35 21.24
CA ARG A 418 21.56 -7.84 19.97
C ARG A 418 20.55 -8.72 19.23
N GLU A 419 19.95 -9.69 19.92
CA GLU A 419 18.94 -10.59 19.35
C GLU A 419 17.74 -9.79 18.83
N ARG A 420 17.29 -8.79 19.60
CA ARG A 420 16.22 -7.88 19.18
C ARG A 420 16.56 -7.16 17.88
N GLU A 421 17.76 -6.58 17.76
CA GLU A 421 18.18 -5.88 16.55
C GLU A 421 18.28 -6.83 15.35
N GLU A 422 18.81 -8.04 15.55
CA GLU A 422 18.87 -9.10 14.52
C GLU A 422 17.44 -9.49 14.05
N PHE A 423 16.50 -9.67 14.97
CA PHE A 423 15.10 -9.95 14.64
C PHE A 423 14.42 -8.78 13.93
N THR A 424 14.63 -7.55 14.41
CA THR A 424 14.07 -6.33 13.79
C THR A 424 14.55 -6.19 12.35
N LEU A 425 15.86 -6.36 12.10
CA LEU A 425 16.42 -6.31 10.76
C LEU A 425 15.80 -7.39 9.86
N ALA A 426 15.72 -8.63 10.34
CA ALA A 426 15.12 -9.71 9.57
C ALA A 426 13.65 -9.43 9.20
N LEU A 427 12.85 -8.87 10.12
CA LEU A 427 11.46 -8.51 9.87
C LEU A 427 11.33 -7.35 8.87
N TRP A 428 12.15 -6.31 9.00
CA TRP A 428 12.18 -5.21 8.02
C TRP A 428 12.58 -5.71 6.63
N THR A 429 13.59 -6.58 6.52
CA THR A 429 13.99 -7.18 5.24
C THR A 429 12.87 -8.02 4.64
N ARG A 430 12.21 -8.88 5.43
CA ARG A 430 11.09 -9.71 4.95
C ARG A 430 9.94 -8.84 4.44
N SER A 431 9.56 -7.83 5.21
CA SER A 431 8.51 -6.88 4.84
C SER A 431 8.88 -6.09 3.57
N GLY A 432 10.12 -5.60 3.49
CA GLY A 432 10.63 -4.89 2.31
C GLY A 432 10.65 -5.73 1.04
N ASN A 433 10.95 -7.03 1.16
CA ASN A 433 10.89 -7.97 0.03
C ASN A 433 9.47 -8.29 -0.44
N GLN A 434 8.44 -7.99 0.38
CA GLN A 434 7.03 -8.10 0.01
C GLN A 434 6.46 -6.81 -0.61
N GLY A 435 7.31 -5.82 -0.92
CA GLY A 435 6.92 -4.57 -1.57
C GLY A 435 6.75 -3.37 -0.63
N SER A 436 7.20 -3.49 0.62
CA SER A 436 7.15 -2.40 1.59
C SER A 436 8.37 -1.49 1.48
N GLY A 437 8.30 -0.43 0.67
CA GLY A 437 9.44 0.48 0.47
C GLY A 437 9.98 1.10 1.76
N GLU A 438 9.09 1.52 2.66
CA GLU A 438 9.43 1.97 4.01
C GLU A 438 10.27 0.96 4.80
N SER A 439 9.83 -0.30 4.80
CA SER A 439 10.52 -1.39 5.48
C SER A 439 11.88 -1.66 4.85
N ARG A 440 11.99 -1.48 3.52
CA ARG A 440 13.24 -1.67 2.78
C ARG A 440 14.27 -0.59 3.13
N VAL A 441 13.85 0.68 3.27
CA VAL A 441 14.73 1.76 3.76
C VAL A 441 15.20 1.46 5.17
N LYS A 442 14.31 1.02 6.07
CA LYS A 442 14.70 0.60 7.43
C LYS A 442 15.67 -0.58 7.48
N ALA A 443 15.51 -1.55 6.59
CA ALA A 443 16.47 -2.63 6.44
C ALA A 443 17.84 -2.12 5.95
N GLY A 444 17.84 -1.15 5.03
CA GLY A 444 19.04 -0.43 4.58
C GLY A 444 19.74 0.29 5.74
N ASP A 445 18.99 1.02 6.57
CA ASP A 445 19.52 1.69 7.76
C ASP A 445 20.15 0.70 8.74
N GLY A 446 19.55 -0.47 8.90
CA GLY A 446 20.11 -1.53 9.74
C GLY A 446 21.49 -2.00 9.26
N HIS A 447 21.66 -2.17 7.94
CA HIS A 447 22.95 -2.50 7.33
C HIS A 447 23.95 -1.34 7.39
N TYR A 448 23.49 -0.11 7.18
CA TYR A 448 24.31 1.10 7.24
C TYR A 448 24.88 1.34 8.65
N TRP A 449 24.05 1.24 9.68
CA TRP A 449 24.45 1.46 11.07
C TRP A 449 25.00 0.22 11.77
N GLY A 450 24.92 -0.97 11.14
CA GLY A 450 25.29 -2.24 11.77
C GLY A 450 24.38 -2.63 12.93
N LYS A 451 23.07 -2.32 12.82
CA LYS A 451 22.05 -2.76 13.80
C LYS A 451 21.57 -4.16 13.42
N GLY A 452 21.87 -5.15 14.26
CA GLY A 452 21.49 -6.55 13.99
C GLY A 452 22.34 -7.24 12.91
N THR A 453 23.43 -6.61 12.49
CA THR A 453 24.38 -7.13 11.50
C THR A 453 25.70 -6.36 11.62
N GLN A 454 26.76 -6.85 10.99
CA GLN A 454 27.95 -6.03 10.78
C GLN A 454 27.64 -4.91 9.78
N VAL A 455 28.35 -3.77 9.92
CA VAL A 455 28.21 -2.62 9.02
C VAL A 455 28.52 -3.06 7.59
N ASP A 456 27.53 -2.90 6.72
CA ASP A 456 27.61 -3.23 5.30
C ASP A 456 26.95 -2.11 4.49
N VAL A 457 27.77 -1.13 4.12
CA VAL A 457 27.31 0.06 3.38
C VAL A 457 26.98 -0.24 1.92
N VAL A 458 27.56 -1.29 1.33
CA VAL A 458 27.29 -1.67 -0.06
C VAL A 458 25.89 -2.27 -0.14
N LYS A 459 25.58 -3.20 0.75
CA LYS A 459 24.24 -3.79 0.83
C LYS A 459 23.18 -2.76 1.22
N ALA A 460 23.52 -1.78 2.06
CA ALA A 460 22.62 -0.67 2.34
C ALA A 460 22.30 0.14 1.06
N ALA A 461 23.30 0.43 0.22
CA ALA A 461 23.10 1.11 -1.05
C ALA A 461 22.17 0.33 -1.99
N GLU A 462 22.35 -0.99 -2.12
CA GLU A 462 21.48 -1.84 -2.95
C GLU A 462 20.01 -1.82 -2.46
N LEU A 463 19.80 -1.84 -1.14
CA LEU A 463 18.45 -1.75 -0.56
C LEU A 463 17.82 -0.38 -0.78
N TYR A 464 18.59 0.71 -0.69
CA TYR A 464 18.06 2.02 -1.03
C TYR A 464 17.81 2.17 -2.53
N GLU A 465 18.67 1.64 -3.40
CA GLU A 465 18.50 1.68 -4.86
C GLU A 465 17.21 0.98 -5.28
N THR A 466 16.99 -0.22 -4.76
CA THR A 466 15.75 -0.95 -5.00
C THR A 466 14.53 -0.21 -4.43
N ALA A 467 14.64 0.44 -3.27
CA ALA A 467 13.55 1.25 -2.71
C ALA A 467 13.28 2.55 -3.52
N ALA A 468 14.32 3.19 -4.06
CA ALA A 468 14.21 4.40 -4.86
C ALA A 468 13.64 4.12 -6.26
N THR A 469 14.04 3.01 -6.88
CA THR A 469 13.65 2.66 -8.26
C THR A 469 12.33 1.91 -8.32
N HIS A 470 12.13 0.90 -7.47
CA HIS A 470 10.94 0.04 -7.48
C HIS A 470 9.79 0.66 -6.68
N ASP A 471 10.06 1.09 -5.45
CA ASP A 471 9.03 1.59 -4.54
C ASP A 471 8.83 3.12 -4.66
N LEU A 472 9.67 3.79 -5.46
CA LEU A 472 9.69 5.24 -5.65
C LEU A 472 9.75 6.00 -4.32
N ASN A 473 10.47 5.45 -3.33
CA ASN A 473 10.51 6.02 -1.98
C ASN A 473 11.43 7.26 -1.93
N PRO A 474 10.93 8.44 -1.51
CA PRO A 474 11.71 9.68 -1.51
C PRO A 474 12.84 9.67 -0.48
N MET A 475 12.68 9.01 0.66
CA MET A 475 13.74 8.90 1.66
C MET A 475 14.89 8.04 1.15
N ALA A 476 14.59 6.97 0.42
CA ALA A 476 15.61 6.16 -0.24
C ALA A 476 16.38 6.97 -1.30
N MET A 477 15.69 7.78 -2.09
CA MET A 477 16.30 8.68 -3.07
C MET A 477 17.26 9.66 -2.38
N TRP A 478 16.81 10.31 -1.30
CA TRP A 478 17.66 11.23 -0.55
C TRP A 478 18.89 10.52 0.05
N ASN A 479 18.71 9.35 0.67
CA ASN A 479 19.81 8.55 1.23
C ASN A 479 20.85 8.17 0.15
N LEU A 480 20.41 7.74 -1.04
CA LEU A 480 21.31 7.46 -2.16
C LEU A 480 22.04 8.71 -2.64
N GLY A 481 21.33 9.84 -2.74
CA GLY A 481 21.94 11.13 -3.08
C GLY A 481 23.09 11.46 -2.13
N TRP A 482 22.86 11.29 -0.84
CA TRP A 482 23.88 11.48 0.19
C TRP A 482 25.04 10.47 0.05
N MET A 483 24.77 9.20 -0.23
CA MET A 483 25.79 8.18 -0.41
C MET A 483 26.68 8.45 -1.65
N HIS A 484 26.10 8.85 -2.77
CA HIS A 484 26.82 9.25 -3.98
C HIS A 484 27.62 10.54 -3.79
N GLU A 485 27.10 11.49 -3.00
CA GLU A 485 27.84 12.72 -2.67
C GLU A 485 29.12 12.42 -1.86
N HIS A 486 29.07 11.42 -0.98
CA HIS A 486 30.19 11.07 -0.08
C HIS A 486 31.05 9.92 -0.59
N GLY A 487 30.62 9.19 -1.62
CA GLY A 487 31.30 7.98 -2.09
C GLY A 487 31.27 6.83 -1.06
N ILE A 488 30.19 6.72 -0.27
CA ILE A 488 30.05 5.68 0.78
C ILE A 488 29.23 4.54 0.21
N GLY A 489 29.84 3.36 0.06
CA GLY A 489 29.18 2.16 -0.49
C GLY A 489 28.93 2.19 -2.01
N VAL A 490 28.98 3.37 -2.62
CA VAL A 490 28.85 3.63 -4.06
C VAL A 490 29.97 4.56 -4.52
N PRO A 491 30.36 4.53 -5.81
CA PRO A 491 31.31 5.50 -6.34
C PRO A 491 30.75 6.93 -6.19
N GLN A 492 31.66 7.87 -5.89
CA GLN A 492 31.30 9.26 -5.75
C GLN A 492 30.86 9.83 -7.12
N ASP A 493 29.63 10.33 -7.18
CA ASP A 493 29.07 10.97 -8.38
C ASP A 493 28.14 12.12 -7.95
N LEU A 494 28.64 13.35 -8.13
CA LEU A 494 27.92 14.55 -7.74
C LEU A 494 26.71 14.84 -8.65
N HIS A 495 26.73 14.41 -9.92
CA HIS A 495 25.58 14.59 -10.82
C HIS A 495 24.45 13.66 -10.45
N LEU A 496 24.78 12.40 -10.20
CA LEU A 496 23.80 11.42 -9.79
C LEU A 496 23.21 11.78 -8.42
N ALA A 497 24.04 12.28 -7.50
CA ALA A 497 23.57 12.81 -6.22
C ALA A 497 22.56 13.96 -6.39
N LYS A 498 22.88 14.97 -7.22
CA LYS A 498 21.94 16.05 -7.56
C LYS A 498 20.64 15.51 -8.16
N ARG A 499 20.73 14.57 -9.09
CA ARG A 499 19.54 13.96 -9.72
C ARG A 499 18.63 13.30 -8.69
N TYR A 500 19.19 12.58 -7.72
CA TYR A 500 18.40 11.96 -6.66
C TYR A 500 17.75 12.99 -5.73
N TYR A 501 18.45 14.09 -5.41
CA TYR A 501 17.86 15.21 -4.68
C TYR A 501 16.72 15.88 -5.48
N ASP A 502 16.90 16.15 -6.77
CA ASP A 502 15.86 16.69 -7.65
C ASP A 502 14.64 15.73 -7.74
N GLN A 503 14.89 14.42 -7.84
CA GLN A 503 13.84 13.39 -7.82
C GLN A 503 13.09 13.36 -6.48
N THR A 504 13.80 13.54 -5.36
CA THR A 504 13.19 13.62 -4.03
C THR A 504 12.19 14.77 -3.96
N LEU A 505 12.58 15.97 -4.42
CA LEU A 505 11.70 17.14 -4.49
C LEU A 505 10.48 16.91 -5.37
N SER A 506 10.66 16.25 -6.53
CA SER A 506 9.55 15.94 -7.43
C SER A 506 8.50 15.01 -6.83
N ARG A 507 8.88 14.22 -5.80
CA ARG A 507 8.00 13.25 -5.14
C ARG A 507 7.49 13.73 -3.80
N MET A 508 8.28 14.51 -3.08
CA MET A 508 7.94 15.07 -1.78
C MET A 508 8.28 16.57 -1.80
N PRO A 509 7.35 17.43 -2.25
CA PRO A 509 7.57 18.87 -2.28
C PRO A 509 7.76 19.45 -0.86
N ASP A 510 7.17 18.83 0.16
CA ASP A 510 7.30 19.24 1.57
C ASP A 510 8.75 19.14 2.09
N ALA A 511 9.58 18.28 1.48
CA ALA A 511 11.01 18.19 1.79
C ALA A 511 11.87 19.26 1.12
N HIS A 512 11.28 20.38 0.67
CA HIS A 512 12.00 21.47 0.03
C HIS A 512 13.21 21.94 0.85
N LEU A 513 13.01 22.26 2.13
CA LEU A 513 14.07 22.78 2.99
C LEU A 513 15.24 21.79 3.17
N PRO A 514 15.05 20.54 3.62
CA PRO A 514 16.17 19.61 3.82
C PRO A 514 16.90 19.25 2.52
N VAL A 515 16.18 19.12 1.40
CA VAL A 515 16.81 18.82 0.12
C VAL A 515 17.60 20.02 -0.40
N SER A 516 17.06 21.24 -0.31
CA SER A 516 17.78 22.46 -0.68
C SER A 516 19.05 22.65 0.14
N LEU A 517 19.03 22.37 1.44
CA LEU A 517 20.24 22.38 2.28
C LEU A 517 21.27 21.32 1.85
N SER A 518 20.80 20.11 1.48
CA SER A 518 21.66 19.04 0.96
C SER A 518 22.29 19.46 -0.37
N MET A 519 21.52 20.10 -1.25
CA MET A 519 21.98 20.63 -2.52
C MET A 519 23.02 21.74 -2.32
N MET A 520 22.80 22.66 -1.37
CA MET A 520 23.80 23.67 -0.99
C MET A 520 25.10 23.02 -0.52
N GLY A 521 25.01 21.97 0.32
CA GLY A 521 26.17 21.19 0.75
C GLY A 521 26.93 20.57 -0.43
N LEU A 522 26.21 20.00 -1.39
CA LEU A 522 26.75 19.44 -2.63
C LEU A 522 27.49 20.52 -3.46
N TRP A 523 26.92 21.72 -3.61
CA TRP A 523 27.58 22.85 -4.29
C TRP A 523 28.86 23.32 -3.59
N VAL A 524 28.84 23.40 -2.25
CA VAL A 524 30.03 23.76 -1.46
C VAL A 524 31.15 22.74 -1.69
N ARG A 525 30.82 21.45 -1.71
CA ARG A 525 31.80 20.38 -1.98
C ARG A 525 32.32 20.42 -3.40
N TRP A 526 31.43 20.62 -4.38
CA TRP A 526 31.82 20.80 -5.77
C TRP A 526 32.85 21.94 -5.90
N ALA A 527 32.57 23.10 -5.28
CA ALA A 527 33.48 24.25 -5.29
C ALA A 527 34.81 23.94 -4.59
N TRP A 528 34.78 23.17 -3.49
CA TRP A 528 35.97 22.73 -2.76
C TRP A 528 36.85 21.77 -3.57
N ASN A 529 36.24 20.80 -4.26
CA ASN A 529 36.95 19.85 -5.12
C ASN A 529 37.57 20.56 -6.33
N TRP A 530 36.82 21.50 -6.91
CA TRP A 530 37.32 22.36 -7.99
C TRP A 530 38.53 23.18 -7.53
N TRP A 531 38.46 23.78 -6.35
CA TRP A 531 39.57 24.54 -5.77
C TRP A 531 40.81 23.68 -5.50
N ARG A 532 40.64 22.40 -5.14
CA ARG A 532 41.74 21.44 -4.95
C ARG A 532 42.35 20.92 -6.26
N GLY A 533 41.80 21.32 -7.41
CA GLY A 533 42.28 20.89 -8.73
C GLY A 533 41.96 19.42 -9.05
N GLU A 534 40.97 18.83 -8.38
CA GLU A 534 40.41 17.53 -8.75
C GLU A 534 39.62 17.68 -10.08
N GLU A 535 39.55 16.63 -10.91
CA GLU A 535 38.71 16.66 -12.10
C GLU A 535 37.23 16.67 -11.67
N VAL A 536 36.60 17.85 -11.71
CA VAL A 536 35.19 18.02 -11.40
C VAL A 536 34.45 18.45 -12.65
N SER A 537 33.28 17.87 -12.89
CA SER A 537 32.40 18.25 -13.98
C SER A 537 31.99 19.73 -13.91
N ARG A 538 31.65 20.31 -15.05
CA ARG A 538 31.40 21.77 -15.14
C ARG A 538 30.04 22.13 -14.50
N PRO A 539 29.89 23.34 -13.92
CA PRO A 539 28.62 23.81 -13.33
C PRO A 539 27.41 23.68 -14.26
N HIS A 540 27.64 23.91 -15.56
CA HIS A 540 26.62 23.84 -16.59
C HIS A 540 26.07 22.41 -16.79
N ASP A 541 26.86 21.38 -16.49
CA ASP A 541 26.43 19.98 -16.54
C ASP A 541 25.48 19.62 -15.39
N PHE A 542 25.40 20.46 -14.34
CA PHE A 542 24.44 20.31 -13.23
C PHE A 542 23.08 20.96 -13.51
N LEU A 543 23.02 21.92 -14.45
CA LEU A 543 21.83 22.75 -14.71
C LEU A 543 20.94 22.22 -15.84
N HIS A 544 21.43 21.29 -16.68
CA HIS A 544 20.67 20.80 -17.84
C HIS A 544 20.45 19.27 -17.87
N ARG A 545 19.22 18.94 -18.27
CA ARG A 545 18.64 17.61 -18.53
C ARG A 545 19.55 16.67 -19.34
N THR A 546 19.62 15.43 -18.87
CA THR A 546 19.98 14.17 -19.56
C THR A 546 21.27 14.17 -20.41
N PRO A 547 22.35 13.47 -19.99
CA PRO A 547 23.44 13.17 -20.92
C PRO A 547 22.89 12.27 -22.02
N SER A 548 23.10 12.67 -23.28
CA SER A 548 22.93 11.76 -24.41
C SER A 548 23.95 10.61 -24.25
N PRO A 549 23.58 9.36 -24.58
CA PRO A 549 24.49 8.24 -24.44
C PRO A 549 25.74 8.51 -25.29
N PRO A 550 26.94 8.15 -24.81
CA PRO A 550 28.17 8.41 -25.54
C PRO A 550 28.10 7.69 -26.89
N LYS A 551 28.35 8.43 -27.98
CA LYS A 551 28.51 7.83 -29.30
C LYS A 551 29.75 6.93 -29.27
N LYS A 552 29.55 5.61 -29.13
CA LYS A 552 30.60 4.63 -29.41
C LYS A 552 30.96 4.75 -30.89
N LYS A 553 32.18 5.19 -31.19
CA LYS A 553 32.83 4.86 -32.46
C LYS A 553 33.18 3.38 -32.39
N TYR A 554 32.53 2.58 -33.21
CA TYR A 554 32.96 1.21 -33.45
C TYR A 554 34.15 1.27 -34.41
N GLU A 555 35.34 0.93 -33.93
CA GLU A 555 36.42 0.41 -34.77
C GLU A 555 36.32 -1.11 -34.69
N GLU A 556 36.17 -1.75 -35.86
CA GLU A 556 36.14 -3.19 -36.03
C GLU A 556 37.55 -3.74 -35.85
N GLU A 557 37.76 -4.60 -34.84
CA GLU A 557 38.84 -5.58 -34.84
C GLU A 557 38.23 -6.95 -34.47
N GLU A 558 38.32 -7.88 -35.42
CA GLU A 558 38.04 -9.30 -35.26
C GLU A 558 39.17 -9.96 -34.46
N ASP A 559 38.83 -10.73 -33.42
CA ASP A 559 39.27 -12.13 -33.21
C ASP A 559 39.14 -12.58 -31.73
N GLY A 560 38.63 -13.81 -31.52
CA GLY A 560 38.99 -14.66 -30.39
C GLY A 560 37.94 -14.92 -29.30
N GLU A 561 37.57 -16.19 -29.14
CA GLU A 561 36.53 -16.80 -28.29
C GLU A 561 36.70 -16.62 -26.75
N GLU A 562 35.58 -16.48 -26.02
CA GLU A 562 35.03 -17.45 -25.04
C GLU A 562 34.12 -16.81 -23.95
N GLY A 563 32.87 -17.30 -23.90
CA GLY A 563 31.91 -17.39 -22.78
C GLY A 563 31.85 -16.37 -21.63
N LYS A 564 30.72 -15.62 -21.56
CA LYS A 564 29.94 -15.34 -20.33
C LYS A 564 28.56 -14.73 -20.69
N ALA A 565 27.50 -15.24 -20.07
CA ALA A 565 26.14 -14.73 -20.23
C ALA A 565 26.00 -13.38 -19.50
N GLU A 566 25.84 -12.31 -20.28
CA GLU A 566 25.71 -10.92 -19.83
C GLU A 566 24.23 -10.49 -19.90
N TRP A 567 23.73 -9.93 -18.79
CA TRP A 567 22.37 -9.42 -18.65
C TRP A 567 22.28 -8.02 -19.28
N ASP A 568 21.69 -7.96 -20.48
CA ASP A 568 21.70 -6.77 -21.36
C ASP A 568 20.50 -5.84 -21.06
N ILE A 569 20.64 -4.99 -20.02
CA ILE A 569 19.62 -4.04 -19.49
C ILE A 569 19.23 -2.95 -20.51
N GLY A 570 20.08 -2.67 -21.50
CA GLY A 570 19.87 -1.59 -22.48
C GLY A 570 18.70 -1.82 -23.45
N LYS A 571 18.44 -3.07 -23.86
CA LYS A 571 17.41 -3.38 -24.87
C LYS A 571 15.98 -3.33 -24.36
N GLN A 572 15.75 -3.42 -23.05
CA GLN A 572 14.42 -3.31 -22.47
C GLN A 572 13.96 -1.84 -22.32
N GLY A 573 14.89 -0.92 -22.05
CA GLY A 573 14.60 0.52 -21.97
C GLY A 573 14.12 1.10 -23.30
N GLU A 574 14.79 0.74 -24.40
CA GLU A 574 14.38 1.17 -25.75
C GLU A 574 13.01 0.61 -26.16
N ARG A 575 12.72 -0.64 -25.77
CA ARG A 575 11.41 -1.28 -26.01
C ARG A 575 10.28 -0.60 -25.22
N LEU A 576 10.55 -0.14 -24.01
CA LEU A 576 9.59 0.58 -23.16
C LEU A 576 9.33 2.01 -23.65
N GLU A 577 10.35 2.71 -24.16
CA GLU A 577 10.15 4.02 -24.80
C GLU A 577 9.35 3.90 -26.10
N GLU A 578 9.58 2.86 -26.90
CA GLU A 578 8.85 2.64 -28.15
C GLU A 578 7.38 2.28 -27.89
N LEU A 579 7.09 1.50 -26.84
CA LEU A 579 5.73 1.23 -26.34
C LEU A 579 5.03 2.50 -25.82
N GLY A 580 5.77 3.38 -25.13
CA GLY A 580 5.26 4.67 -24.68
C GLY A 580 4.90 5.62 -25.83
N ARG A 581 5.70 5.64 -26.91
CA ARG A 581 5.41 6.43 -28.12
C ARG A 581 4.23 5.86 -28.92
N ARG A 582 4.02 4.54 -28.92
CA ARG A 582 2.82 3.92 -29.54
C ARG A 582 1.54 4.27 -28.78
N ARG A 583 1.55 4.23 -27.44
CA ARG A 583 0.38 4.66 -26.63
C ARG A 583 -0.02 6.11 -26.87
N LYS A 584 0.95 7.03 -26.94
CA LYS A 584 0.65 8.45 -27.22
C LYS A 584 0.02 8.67 -28.60
N ARG A 585 0.45 7.92 -29.62
CA ARG A 585 -0.16 7.98 -30.95
C ARG A 585 -1.57 7.41 -30.98
N GLU A 586 -1.82 6.32 -30.24
CA GLU A 586 -3.14 5.72 -30.12
C GLU A 586 -4.12 6.62 -29.33
N GLU A 587 -3.64 7.37 -28.32
CA GLU A 587 -4.42 8.39 -27.59
C GLU A 587 -4.72 9.64 -28.42
N GLU A 588 -3.79 10.08 -29.27
CA GLU A 588 -3.99 11.21 -30.19
C GLU A 588 -4.94 10.84 -31.35
N GLU A 589 -4.91 9.60 -31.84
CA GLU A 589 -5.86 9.10 -32.86
C GLU A 589 -7.26 8.86 -32.28
N ALA A 590 -7.39 8.51 -30.99
CA ALA A 590 -8.68 8.34 -30.32
C ALA A 590 -9.41 9.68 -30.04
N ASN A 591 -8.67 10.78 -29.90
CA ASN A 591 -9.24 12.11 -29.65
C ASN A 591 -9.53 12.92 -30.93
N GLY A 592 -9.13 12.43 -32.11
CA GLY A 592 -9.27 13.14 -33.39
C GLY A 592 -10.62 13.01 -34.10
N SER A 593 -11.60 12.29 -33.53
CA SER A 593 -12.88 12.00 -34.20
C SER A 593 -14.08 12.65 -33.51
N GLN A 594 -14.10 13.99 -33.40
CA GLN A 594 -15.35 14.71 -33.16
C GLN A 594 -15.30 16.18 -33.62
N GLU A 595 -15.37 16.42 -34.92
CA GLU A 595 -15.82 17.72 -35.47
C GLU A 595 -16.92 17.52 -36.51
N GLY A 596 -18.01 18.28 -36.37
CA GLY A 596 -19.06 18.40 -37.38
C GLY A 596 -20.26 19.25 -36.95
N GLY A 597 -20.25 20.53 -37.38
CA GLY A 597 -21.43 21.40 -37.59
C GLY A 597 -21.90 22.22 -36.38
N GLU A 598 -22.32 23.48 -36.45
CA GLU A 598 -22.41 24.50 -37.51
C GLU A 598 -22.99 25.78 -36.85
N GLY A 599 -22.56 26.98 -37.27
CA GLY A 599 -23.45 28.15 -37.39
C GLY A 599 -23.47 29.25 -36.29
N GLY A 600 -22.82 30.39 -36.59
CA GLY A 600 -23.56 31.65 -36.77
C GLY A 600 -23.47 32.77 -35.71
N ASP A 601 -22.51 33.67 -35.93
CA ASP A 601 -22.64 35.14 -36.01
C ASP A 601 -23.15 36.01 -34.82
N ASP A 602 -22.19 36.77 -34.29
CA ASP A 602 -22.11 38.25 -34.33
C ASP A 602 -22.80 39.08 -33.21
N THR A 603 -22.00 39.64 -32.29
CA THR A 603 -21.70 41.09 -32.20
C THR A 603 -21.05 41.48 -30.85
N GLY A 604 -19.97 42.28 -30.92
CA GLY A 604 -19.86 43.48 -30.08
C GLY A 604 -19.00 43.47 -28.81
N ASP A 605 -17.71 43.72 -29.01
CA ASP A 605 -16.88 44.69 -28.26
C ASP A 605 -16.24 44.30 -26.91
N GLY A 606 -14.89 44.26 -26.89
CA GLY A 606 -14.13 44.38 -25.63
C GLY A 606 -12.70 43.83 -25.59
N PHE A 607 -11.78 44.40 -26.39
CA PHE A 607 -10.41 44.74 -25.96
C PHE A 607 -9.49 43.63 -25.41
N TRP A 608 -8.66 43.03 -26.28
CA TRP A 608 -7.35 42.49 -25.92
C TRP A 608 -6.33 42.76 -27.02
N GLU A 609 -5.35 43.62 -26.75
CA GLU A 609 -4.00 43.43 -27.29
C GLU A 609 -2.94 43.68 -26.20
N ARG A 610 -2.25 42.59 -25.86
CA ARG A 610 -0.80 42.46 -25.72
C ARG A 610 -0.11 43.10 -24.50
N GLY A 611 0.27 42.22 -23.58
CA GLY A 611 1.35 42.42 -22.62
C GLY A 611 1.73 41.08 -21.98
N GLY A 612 2.66 40.35 -22.61
CA GLY A 612 3.23 39.13 -22.05
C GLY A 612 4.15 39.45 -20.87
N GLY A 613 4.00 38.66 -19.81
CA GLY A 613 4.86 38.65 -18.62
C GLY A 613 4.71 37.30 -17.95
N ASP A 614 5.41 36.30 -18.49
CA ASP A 614 5.67 35.03 -17.81
C ASP A 614 6.90 35.25 -16.94
N GLY A 615 6.69 35.27 -15.63
CA GLY A 615 7.70 35.39 -14.60
C GLY A 615 7.16 34.64 -13.39
N THR A 616 7.51 33.36 -13.29
CA THR A 616 7.16 32.51 -12.17
C THR A 616 7.80 33.05 -10.90
N MET A 617 7.02 33.19 -9.84
CA MET A 617 7.39 33.69 -8.52
C MET A 617 8.58 32.95 -7.87
N GLU A 618 8.94 31.78 -8.43
CA GLU A 618 10.09 30.92 -8.13
C GLU A 618 11.45 31.59 -8.44
N GLU A 619 11.61 32.27 -9.59
CA GLU A 619 12.88 32.91 -9.96
C GLU A 619 13.19 34.13 -9.07
N THR A 620 12.16 34.86 -8.65
CA THR A 620 12.32 36.10 -7.86
C THR A 620 12.74 35.87 -6.40
N LEU A 621 12.50 34.66 -5.85
CA LEU A 621 12.90 34.33 -4.47
C LEU A 621 14.30 33.72 -4.41
N GLU A 622 14.73 32.98 -5.44
CA GLU A 622 16.10 32.46 -5.55
C GLU A 622 17.13 33.59 -5.65
N GLU A 623 16.86 34.64 -6.45
CA GLU A 623 17.72 35.83 -6.52
C GLU A 623 17.81 36.55 -5.15
N GLY A 624 16.66 36.71 -4.47
CA GLY A 624 16.61 37.43 -3.18
C GLY A 624 17.37 36.73 -2.05
N LEU A 625 17.38 35.40 -2.01
CA LEU A 625 18.09 34.64 -0.98
C LEU A 625 19.60 34.60 -1.24
N VAL A 626 20.00 34.43 -2.50
CA VAL A 626 21.41 34.48 -2.92
C VAL A 626 22.02 35.86 -2.64
N ASP A 627 21.29 36.93 -2.97
CA ASP A 627 21.72 38.30 -2.67
C ASP A 627 21.86 38.55 -1.17
N SER A 628 20.92 38.04 -0.36
CA SER A 628 20.98 38.13 1.10
C SER A 628 22.20 37.41 1.68
N MET A 629 22.57 36.25 1.12
CA MET A 629 23.75 35.49 1.55
C MET A 629 25.06 36.16 1.13
N ILE A 630 25.13 36.75 -0.08
CA ILE A 630 26.28 37.54 -0.53
C ILE A 630 26.49 38.75 0.39
N ILE A 631 25.41 39.43 0.78
CA ILE A 631 25.46 40.55 1.72
C ILE A 631 26.02 40.11 3.09
N LEU A 632 25.56 38.99 3.64
CA LEU A 632 26.06 38.46 4.92
C LEU A 632 27.56 38.09 4.85
N LEU A 633 28.00 37.51 3.74
CA LEU A 633 29.41 37.13 3.52
C LEU A 633 30.30 38.38 3.40
N LEU A 634 29.84 39.41 2.69
CA LEU A 634 30.50 40.72 2.60
C LEU A 634 30.55 41.43 3.97
N CYS A 635 29.46 41.40 4.74
CA CYS A 635 29.44 41.94 6.10
C CYS A 635 30.45 41.23 7.01
N GLY A 636 30.58 39.91 6.90
CA GLY A 636 31.59 39.13 7.62
C GLY A 636 33.03 39.52 7.24
N LEU A 637 33.30 39.71 5.94
CA LEU A 637 34.61 40.17 5.45
C LEU A 637 34.95 41.59 5.92
N VAL A 638 33.99 42.50 5.92
CA VAL A 638 34.19 43.87 6.44
C VAL A 638 34.46 43.84 7.94
N ALA A 639 33.69 43.05 8.71
CA ALA A 639 33.91 42.87 10.14
C ALA A 639 35.31 42.30 10.44
N TRP A 640 35.76 41.31 9.66
CA TRP A 640 37.12 40.78 9.73
C TRP A 640 38.16 41.87 9.45
N MET A 641 38.00 42.64 8.37
CA MET A 641 38.97 43.69 8.02
C MET A 641 39.04 44.79 9.08
N VAL A 642 37.91 45.17 9.68
CA VAL A 642 37.86 46.10 10.82
C VAL A 642 38.58 45.51 12.03
N TYR A 643 38.36 44.23 12.33
CA TYR A 643 39.05 43.52 13.41
C TYR A 643 40.57 43.48 13.20
N VAL A 644 41.04 43.15 12.00
CA VAL A 644 42.47 43.15 11.64
C VAL A 644 43.07 44.56 11.72
N ARG A 645 42.32 45.60 11.31
CA ARG A 645 42.75 46.99 11.44
C ARG A 645 42.87 47.41 12.92
N GLN A 646 41.91 47.03 13.77
CA GLN A 646 41.99 47.32 15.21
C GLN A 646 43.15 46.60 15.89
N LEU A 647 43.47 45.36 15.51
CA LEU A 647 44.65 44.65 15.98
C LEU A 647 45.95 45.36 15.58
N ARG A 648 46.02 45.89 14.35
CA ARG A 648 47.20 46.61 13.85
C ARG A 648 47.41 47.98 14.51
N VAL A 649 46.32 48.67 14.90
CA VAL A 649 46.35 49.95 15.62
C VAL A 649 46.67 49.78 17.11
N ARG A 650 46.31 48.66 17.74
CA ARG A 650 46.70 48.36 19.14
C ARG A 650 48.14 47.85 19.31
N GLY A 651 48.80 47.48 18.21
CA GLY A 651 50.20 47.03 18.20
C GLY A 651 51.23 48.12 17.87
N GLN A 652 50.79 49.37 17.67
CA GLN A 652 51.58 50.60 17.62
C GLN A 652 51.26 51.44 18.85
#